data_AF-A0A7X1HEP8-F1
#
_entry.id   AF-A0A7X1HEP8-F1
#
_cell.length_a   1.000
_cell.length_b   1.000
_cell.length_c   1.000
_cell.angle_alpha   90.00
_cell.angle_beta   90.00
_cell.angle_gamma   90.00
#
_symmetry.space_group_name_H-M   'P 1'
#
loop_
_entity.id
_entity.type
_entity.pdbx_description
1 polymer ?
#
loop_
_entity_poly.entity_id
_entity_poly.type
_entity_poly.pdbx_seq_one_letter_code
_entity_poly.pdbx_strand_id
1 'polypeptide(L)'
;MSRHQTVIFHRSKVKHQLNQLERRHQGHIGTLARLIGAFSFSRGGTAATHTPQLRQSAVTECGLTALAIIFAWHGVDVPLEKLRHEIGSSRLGLTARQLLELARRYDFDTKAYRRDIDQLATLPRPFIAHSRFIHFVVVEDVSDRHVVVNDPARGPLRLTLEEFARDFTGVALTFVPRRTQMPPQHPARQEFWLQLSIDRLPATVFFCLCLLQMAALVSGLLTLAPVVDGASPLGHALMIGGVAVILQVLLHWSIDVWTDRLARQTQELAWHRFRNMPPHWFAAKTPSQLADIMVLGERWLSLLPDILSLARSLLFLPILMIAPWLSLWSGLLVMSLTGIASWITLSACLRRGETRMRPMGPDRLVALPDAQILADLESRQFGARDCELVAQLVGEHARIHSEAQANLDWQTKVDIWVALPLTIALAVSMGEGLLTDNWGTAAALGTVCVTIGSCLISTRRNFPAVNDLMGLLSRLHDLRQTGGNLAVSEERQETYGILRIELSQTDLSLRRGDLLKLTGPSGSGKTRLARQIAGLEPCLRGAITYGGTATETLCHQGSSQVMLVDQQVVLISASVAENLRLGEARFERAALDRVLDLVELKRELDPRGGLDLMLSAERPMLSGGQLRRLALARALLRQPRVIVLDGTLDALDARLAERIVERLSERHILVLVGERGTEARQPTANIEMGKL
;
A
#
# COMPACT_ATOMS: atom_id res chain seq x y z
N MET A 1 -20.13 11.51 -39.62
CA MET A 1 -19.67 10.16 -39.21
C MET A 1 -18.24 9.95 -39.71
N SER A 2 -17.19 10.11 -38.90
CA SER A 2 -15.82 9.56 -39.17
C SER A 2 -14.69 9.98 -38.18
N ARG A 3 -14.99 10.20 -36.88
CA ARG A 3 -13.93 10.25 -35.83
C ARG A 3 -14.08 9.16 -34.76
N HIS A 4 -15.27 8.60 -34.57
CA HIS A 4 -15.49 7.50 -33.64
C HIS A 4 -15.09 6.12 -34.20
N GLN A 5 -15.20 5.88 -35.51
CA GLN A 5 -14.82 4.59 -36.09
C GLN A 5 -13.29 4.36 -36.13
N THR A 6 -12.49 5.43 -36.27
CA THR A 6 -11.03 5.34 -36.32
C THR A 6 -10.41 4.98 -34.96
N VAL A 7 -11.01 5.42 -33.85
CA VAL A 7 -10.54 5.11 -32.47
C VAL A 7 -10.87 3.66 -32.08
N ILE A 8 -11.99 3.12 -32.56
CA ILE A 8 -12.41 1.74 -32.28
C ILE A 8 -11.54 0.75 -33.08
N PHE A 9 -11.23 1.07 -34.35
CA PHE A 9 -10.37 0.22 -35.18
C PHE A 9 -8.94 0.14 -34.65
N HIS A 10 -8.39 1.25 -34.15
CA HIS A 10 -7.02 1.29 -33.62
C HIS A 10 -6.87 0.54 -32.28
N ARG A 11 -7.92 0.52 -31.44
CA ARG A 11 -7.94 -0.28 -30.20
C ARG A 11 -8.00 -1.78 -30.45
N SER A 12 -8.75 -2.24 -31.47
CA SER A 12 -8.87 -3.68 -31.78
C SER A 12 -7.57 -4.27 -32.34
N LYS A 13 -6.87 -3.53 -33.22
CA LYS A 13 -5.64 -3.97 -33.88
C LYS A 13 -4.46 -4.07 -32.90
N VAL A 14 -4.36 -3.13 -31.95
CA VAL A 14 -3.36 -3.16 -30.87
C VAL A 14 -3.62 -4.31 -29.90
N LYS A 15 -4.89 -4.57 -29.55
CA LYS A 15 -5.28 -5.70 -28.68
C LYS A 15 -4.99 -7.05 -29.32
N HIS A 16 -5.16 -7.17 -30.64
CA HIS A 16 -4.86 -8.41 -31.36
C HIS A 16 -3.35 -8.66 -31.53
N GLN A 17 -2.56 -7.60 -31.76
CA GLN A 17 -1.09 -7.71 -31.80
C GLN A 17 -0.47 -8.01 -30.44
N LEU A 18 -1.00 -7.45 -29.34
CA LEU A 18 -0.59 -7.79 -27.97
C LEU A 18 -0.89 -9.26 -27.63
N ASN A 19 -2.08 -9.76 -27.98
CA ASN A 19 -2.45 -11.17 -27.74
C ASN A 19 -1.62 -12.17 -28.57
N GLN A 20 -1.14 -11.77 -29.77
CA GLN A 20 -0.23 -12.62 -30.56
C GLN A 20 1.21 -12.61 -30.04
N LEU A 21 1.67 -11.50 -29.45
CA LEU A 21 2.97 -11.40 -28.79
C LEU A 21 2.99 -12.20 -27.47
N GLU A 22 1.92 -12.11 -26.65
CA GLU A 22 1.78 -12.92 -25.42
C GLU A 22 1.88 -14.42 -25.69
N ARG A 23 1.26 -14.93 -26.76
CA ARG A 23 1.28 -16.36 -27.10
C ARG A 23 2.64 -16.86 -27.57
N ARG A 24 3.45 -16.02 -28.23
CA ARG A 24 4.80 -16.39 -28.69
C ARG A 24 5.83 -16.40 -27.56
N HIS A 25 5.63 -15.59 -26.52
CA HIS A 25 6.62 -15.40 -25.44
C HIS A 25 6.38 -16.27 -24.18
N GLN A 26 5.19 -16.84 -24.01
CA GLN A 26 4.89 -17.79 -22.92
C GLN A 26 5.80 -19.04 -22.90
N GLY A 27 6.28 -19.50 -24.07
CA GLY A 27 7.12 -20.69 -24.17
C GLY A 27 8.56 -20.53 -23.67
N HIS A 28 9.19 -19.37 -23.93
CA HIS A 28 10.60 -19.11 -23.58
C HIS A 28 10.76 -18.48 -22.19
N ILE A 29 9.77 -17.71 -21.73
CA ILE A 29 9.79 -17.10 -20.39
C ILE A 29 9.41 -18.14 -19.32
N GLY A 30 8.58 -19.13 -19.66
CA GLY A 30 8.30 -20.28 -18.80
C GLY A 30 9.55 -21.08 -18.42
N THR A 31 10.59 -21.08 -19.27
CA THR A 31 11.86 -21.79 -19.01
C THR A 31 12.74 -21.02 -18.02
N LEU A 32 12.81 -19.69 -18.14
CA LEU A 32 13.52 -18.80 -17.20
C LEU A 32 12.80 -18.71 -15.84
N ALA A 33 11.46 -18.66 -15.85
CA ALA A 33 10.64 -18.71 -14.64
C ALA A 33 10.73 -20.08 -13.94
N ARG A 34 10.95 -21.18 -14.67
CA ARG A 34 11.27 -22.50 -14.08
C ARG A 34 12.69 -22.57 -13.52
N LEU A 35 13.67 -21.92 -14.14
CA LEU A 35 15.05 -21.86 -13.63
C LEU A 35 15.17 -20.99 -12.37
N ILE A 36 14.44 -19.87 -12.29
CA ILE A 36 14.36 -19.03 -11.09
C ILE A 36 13.39 -19.66 -10.06
N GLY A 37 12.33 -20.32 -10.52
CA GLY A 37 11.42 -21.12 -9.70
C GLY A 37 12.07 -22.39 -9.12
N ALA A 38 13.15 -22.90 -9.72
CA ALA A 38 13.97 -23.97 -9.15
C ALA A 38 14.77 -23.49 -7.92
N PHE A 39 14.97 -22.18 -7.75
CA PHE A 39 15.43 -21.57 -6.50
C PHE A 39 14.29 -21.20 -5.54
N SER A 40 13.02 -21.42 -5.94
CA SER A 40 11.95 -21.46 -4.95
C SER A 40 12.14 -22.76 -4.18
N PHE A 41 12.69 -22.62 -2.97
CA PHE A 41 12.71 -23.64 -1.95
C PHE A 41 11.34 -24.31 -1.95
N SER A 42 11.26 -25.52 -2.49
CA SER A 42 10.12 -26.39 -2.29
C SER A 42 10.00 -26.52 -0.78
N ARG A 43 8.93 -25.97 -0.19
CA ARG A 43 8.52 -26.29 1.17
C ARG A 43 8.15 -27.78 1.17
N GLY A 44 9.17 -28.62 1.31
CA GLY A 44 9.00 -30.04 1.55
C GLY A 44 8.39 -30.20 2.93
N GLY A 45 7.11 -30.59 2.97
CA GLY A 45 6.60 -31.66 3.83
C GLY A 45 6.81 -31.60 5.34
N THR A 46 7.28 -30.52 5.96
CA THR A 46 7.21 -30.34 7.41
C THR A 46 5.98 -29.50 7.72
N ALA A 47 5.03 -30.07 8.47
CA ALA A 47 3.89 -29.34 9.02
C ALA A 47 4.39 -27.98 9.52
N ALA A 48 3.91 -26.89 8.92
CA ALA A 48 4.30 -25.56 9.36
C ALA A 48 4.00 -25.50 10.87
N THR A 49 4.97 -25.10 11.69
CA THR A 49 4.78 -24.96 13.14
C THR A 49 4.36 -23.55 13.51
N HIS A 50 4.43 -22.60 12.56
CA HIS A 50 4.16 -21.18 12.75
C HIS A 50 3.27 -20.60 11.66
N THR A 51 2.30 -19.78 12.06
CA THR A 51 1.35 -19.17 11.14
C THR A 51 2.04 -18.16 10.22
N PRO A 52 1.54 -17.97 8.99
CA PRO A 52 2.14 -17.02 8.05
C PRO A 52 2.06 -15.59 8.58
N GLN A 53 3.08 -14.79 8.27
CA GLN A 53 3.13 -13.39 8.68
C GLN A 53 2.40 -12.51 7.67
N LEU A 54 1.25 -11.98 8.07
CA LEU A 54 0.52 -10.93 7.37
C LEU A 54 0.42 -9.71 8.30
N ARG A 55 0.64 -8.52 7.75
CA ARG A 55 0.65 -7.27 8.50
C ARG A 55 -0.59 -6.45 8.17
N GLN A 56 -1.20 -5.87 9.20
CA GLN A 56 -2.32 -4.96 9.01
C GLN A 56 -1.87 -3.67 8.31
N SER A 57 -2.71 -3.16 7.41
CA SER A 57 -2.46 -1.88 6.73
C SER A 57 -3.14 -0.69 7.43
N ALA A 58 -4.06 -0.96 8.36
CA ALA A 58 -4.67 0.02 9.25
C ALA A 58 -4.80 -0.56 10.67
N VAL A 59 -4.89 0.33 11.66
CA VAL A 59 -5.14 -0.05 13.07
C VAL A 59 -6.48 -0.79 13.23
N THR A 60 -7.48 -0.45 12.42
CA THR A 60 -8.83 -1.04 12.45
C THR A 60 -8.91 -2.44 11.81
N GLU A 61 -7.81 -2.94 11.22
CA GLU A 61 -7.79 -4.16 10.42
C GLU A 61 -7.19 -5.38 11.12
N CYS A 62 -6.90 -5.27 12.42
CA CYS A 62 -6.30 -6.36 13.20
C CYS A 62 -7.12 -7.66 13.08
N GLY A 63 -8.44 -7.59 13.22
CA GLY A 63 -9.33 -8.75 13.10
C GLY A 63 -9.34 -9.38 11.70
N LEU A 64 -9.39 -8.55 10.65
CA LEU A 64 -9.40 -9.02 9.26
C LEU A 64 -8.08 -9.71 8.91
N THR A 65 -6.97 -9.12 9.36
CA THR A 65 -5.61 -9.65 9.17
C THR A 65 -5.42 -10.93 9.95
N ALA A 66 -5.89 -10.99 11.20
CA ALA A 66 -5.88 -12.22 12.00
C ALA A 66 -6.65 -13.35 11.29
N LEU A 67 -7.81 -13.05 10.69
CA LEU A 67 -8.56 -14.03 9.91
C LEU A 67 -7.82 -14.46 8.64
N ALA A 68 -7.18 -13.53 7.92
CA ALA A 68 -6.36 -13.85 6.75
C ALA A 68 -5.16 -14.76 7.10
N ILE A 69 -4.54 -14.56 8.27
CA ILE A 69 -3.48 -15.45 8.79
C ILE A 69 -4.01 -16.87 9.00
N ILE A 70 -5.20 -17.01 9.60
CA ILE A 70 -5.87 -18.31 9.80
C ILE A 70 -6.18 -18.97 8.45
N PHE A 71 -6.72 -18.22 7.49
CA PHE A 71 -6.99 -18.75 6.14
C PHE A 71 -5.71 -19.25 5.47
N ALA A 72 -4.66 -18.44 5.47
CA ALA A 72 -3.39 -18.80 4.87
C ALA A 72 -2.72 -20.01 5.56
N TRP A 73 -2.91 -20.17 6.88
CA TRP A 73 -2.48 -21.37 7.62
C TRP A 73 -3.19 -22.64 7.13
N HIS A 74 -4.49 -22.55 6.85
CA HIS A 74 -5.27 -23.65 6.30
C HIS A 74 -5.15 -23.81 4.77
N GLY A 75 -4.20 -23.10 4.13
CA GLY A 75 -3.95 -23.19 2.69
C GLY A 75 -4.92 -22.38 1.82
N VAL A 76 -5.74 -21.52 2.42
CA VAL A 76 -6.66 -20.62 1.73
C VAL A 76 -6.02 -19.23 1.64
N ASP A 77 -5.41 -18.92 0.50
CA ASP A 77 -4.84 -17.59 0.29
C ASP A 77 -5.92 -16.62 -0.22
N VAL A 78 -6.31 -15.65 0.61
CA VAL A 78 -7.30 -14.63 0.25
C VAL A 78 -6.69 -13.23 0.44
N PRO A 79 -6.65 -12.40 -0.60
CA PRO A 79 -6.21 -11.01 -0.47
C PRO A 79 -7.02 -10.24 0.56
N LEU A 80 -6.33 -9.50 1.44
CA LEU A 80 -6.94 -8.68 2.50
C LEU A 80 -8.00 -7.70 1.95
N GLU A 81 -7.77 -7.14 0.76
CA GLU A 81 -8.70 -6.22 0.10
C GLU A 81 -10.02 -6.90 -0.30
N LYS A 82 -9.99 -8.18 -0.72
CA LYS A 82 -11.21 -8.95 -1.02
C LYS A 82 -12.04 -9.16 0.25
N LEU A 83 -11.38 -9.54 1.35
CA LEU A 83 -12.03 -9.67 2.65
C LEU A 83 -12.63 -8.32 3.11
N ARG A 84 -11.93 -7.20 2.84
CA ARG A 84 -12.38 -5.85 3.16
C ARG A 84 -13.65 -5.47 2.38
N HIS A 85 -13.68 -5.78 1.09
CA HIS A 85 -14.83 -5.51 0.24
C HIS A 85 -16.06 -6.33 0.66
N GLU A 86 -15.88 -7.61 0.98
CA GLU A 86 -16.98 -8.52 1.35
C GLU A 86 -17.61 -8.22 2.72
N ILE A 87 -16.85 -7.64 3.64
CA ILE A 87 -17.34 -7.27 4.97
C ILE A 87 -17.82 -5.82 5.04
N GLY A 88 -17.30 -4.94 4.17
CA GLY A 88 -17.50 -3.50 4.22
C GLY A 88 -16.85 -2.92 5.47
N SER A 89 -15.53 -2.66 5.43
CA SER A 89 -14.79 -2.20 6.61
C SER A 89 -15.35 -0.90 7.18
N SER A 90 -15.58 -0.88 8.50
CA SER A 90 -15.97 0.32 9.24
C SER A 90 -14.74 1.04 9.80
N ARG A 91 -14.83 2.36 9.99
CA ARG A 91 -13.79 3.15 10.68
C ARG A 91 -13.60 2.76 12.15
N LEU A 92 -14.48 1.92 12.70
CA LEU A 92 -14.48 1.47 14.11
C LEU A 92 -13.88 0.06 14.29
N GLY A 93 -13.39 -0.58 13.21
CA GLY A 93 -12.88 -1.95 13.25
C GLY A 93 -13.96 -3.01 13.02
N LEU A 94 -13.63 -4.26 13.35
CA LEU A 94 -14.50 -5.43 13.16
C LEU A 94 -14.89 -6.05 14.49
N THR A 95 -16.16 -6.45 14.60
CA THR A 95 -16.64 -7.22 15.75
C THR A 95 -16.30 -8.70 15.59
N ALA A 96 -16.18 -9.42 16.72
CA ALA A 96 -15.96 -10.87 16.71
C ALA A 96 -17.05 -11.61 15.91
N ARG A 97 -18.30 -11.16 16.01
CA ARG A 97 -19.43 -11.73 15.26
C ARG A 97 -19.21 -11.62 13.74
N GLN A 98 -18.80 -10.44 13.26
CA GLN A 98 -18.54 -10.22 11.84
C GLN A 98 -17.39 -11.09 11.32
N LEU A 99 -16.34 -11.30 12.13
CA LEU A 99 -15.24 -12.21 11.79
C LEU A 99 -15.72 -13.65 11.60
N LEU A 100 -16.55 -14.15 12.52
CA LEU A 100 -17.12 -15.50 12.42
C LEU A 100 -18.07 -15.63 11.22
N GLU A 101 -18.92 -14.63 10.98
CA GLU A 101 -19.82 -14.61 9.81
C GLU A 101 -19.04 -14.60 8.49
N LEU A 102 -17.95 -13.84 8.39
CA LEU A 102 -17.09 -13.85 7.21
C LEU A 102 -16.42 -15.21 7.04
N ALA A 103 -15.84 -15.77 8.10
CA ALA A 103 -15.17 -17.07 8.05
C ALA A 103 -16.10 -18.21 7.60
N ARG A 104 -17.37 -18.21 8.02
CA ARG A 104 -18.37 -19.19 7.57
C ARG A 104 -18.64 -19.14 6.06
N ARG A 105 -18.51 -17.97 5.41
CA ARG A 105 -18.64 -17.85 3.95
C ARG A 105 -17.50 -18.57 3.22
N TYR A 106 -16.36 -18.75 3.87
CA TYR A 106 -15.20 -19.49 3.38
C TYR A 106 -15.18 -20.95 3.84
N ASP A 107 -16.34 -21.50 4.23
CA ASP A 107 -16.52 -22.91 4.64
C ASP A 107 -15.74 -23.34 5.90
N PHE A 108 -15.53 -22.39 6.82
CA PHE A 108 -15.04 -22.68 8.17
C PHE A 108 -16.18 -22.95 9.14
N ASP A 109 -16.04 -23.98 9.97
CA ASP A 109 -16.76 -24.08 11.22
C ASP A 109 -16.12 -23.17 12.25
N THR A 110 -16.93 -22.34 12.90
CA THR A 110 -16.43 -21.23 13.72
C THR A 110 -17.13 -21.22 15.06
N LYS A 111 -16.37 -21.19 16.16
CA LYS A 111 -16.94 -21.12 17.51
C LYS A 111 -16.25 -20.02 18.32
N ALA A 112 -17.05 -19.25 19.05
CA ALA A 112 -16.57 -18.29 20.04
C ALA A 112 -16.67 -18.91 21.43
N TYR A 113 -15.62 -18.74 22.22
CA TYR A 113 -15.53 -19.22 23.58
C TYR A 113 -15.22 -18.06 24.52
N ARG A 114 -15.80 -18.12 25.72
CA ARG A 114 -15.38 -17.34 26.87
C ARG A 114 -14.61 -18.27 27.80
N ARG A 115 -13.31 -18.03 27.97
CA ARG A 115 -12.38 -18.94 28.68
C ARG A 115 -11.38 -18.15 29.49
N ASP A 116 -10.98 -18.71 30.62
CA ASP A 116 -9.80 -18.26 31.36
C ASP A 116 -8.53 -18.84 30.73
N ILE A 117 -7.38 -18.28 31.12
CA ILE A 117 -6.08 -18.52 30.48
C ILE A 117 -5.69 -20.00 30.53
N ASP A 118 -5.92 -20.65 31.67
CA ASP A 118 -5.59 -22.06 31.88
C ASP A 118 -6.36 -23.00 30.94
N GLN A 119 -7.51 -22.55 30.45
CA GLN A 119 -8.36 -23.32 29.55
C GLN A 119 -8.01 -23.09 28.08
N LEU A 120 -7.15 -22.13 27.75
CA LEU A 120 -6.79 -21.82 26.36
C LEU A 120 -5.99 -22.94 25.69
N ALA A 121 -5.22 -23.70 26.45
CA ALA A 121 -4.47 -24.85 25.93
C ALA A 121 -5.39 -25.94 25.33
N THR A 122 -6.66 -25.98 25.72
CA THR A 122 -7.65 -26.97 25.25
C THR A 122 -8.30 -26.62 23.91
N LEU A 123 -8.10 -25.40 23.40
CA LEU A 123 -8.73 -24.94 22.17
C LEU A 123 -7.99 -25.47 20.92
N PRO A 124 -8.70 -25.72 19.81
CA PRO A 124 -8.07 -26.05 18.55
C PRO A 124 -7.22 -24.88 18.05
N ARG A 125 -5.98 -25.19 17.63
CA ARG A 125 -4.97 -24.21 17.20
C ARG A 125 -4.86 -24.18 15.67
N PRO A 126 -4.49 -23.03 15.08
CA PRO A 126 -4.40 -21.71 15.68
C PRO A 126 -5.80 -21.10 15.92
N PHE A 127 -5.92 -20.21 16.90
CA PHE A 127 -7.17 -19.50 17.20
C PHE A 127 -6.93 -18.00 17.37
N ILE A 128 -7.98 -17.18 17.28
CA ILE A 128 -7.87 -15.73 17.47
C ILE A 128 -8.28 -15.38 18.90
N ALA A 129 -7.43 -14.66 19.63
CA ALA A 129 -7.73 -14.11 20.94
C ALA A 129 -8.02 -12.61 20.84
N HIS A 130 -8.99 -12.15 21.63
CA HIS A 130 -9.30 -10.72 21.75
C HIS A 130 -8.52 -10.10 22.91
N SER A 131 -7.79 -9.04 22.62
CA SER A 131 -6.81 -8.39 23.48
C SER A 131 -7.15 -6.91 23.68
N ARG A 132 -6.98 -6.40 24.91
CA ARG A 132 -7.17 -4.99 25.32
C ARG A 132 -8.50 -4.36 24.89
N PHE A 133 -9.53 -5.18 24.68
CA PHE A 133 -10.88 -4.81 24.22
C PHE A 133 -10.98 -4.13 22.85
N ILE A 134 -9.86 -3.95 22.13
CA ILE A 134 -9.79 -3.23 20.86
C ILE A 134 -8.95 -3.95 19.79
N HIS A 135 -8.35 -5.09 20.12
CA HIS A 135 -7.35 -5.74 19.27
C HIS A 135 -7.57 -7.25 19.15
N PHE A 136 -7.23 -7.82 18.00
CA PHE A 136 -7.28 -9.26 17.76
C PHE A 136 -5.88 -9.78 17.42
N VAL A 137 -5.51 -10.91 18.03
CA VAL A 137 -4.21 -11.57 17.84
C VAL A 137 -4.39 -13.05 17.56
N VAL A 138 -3.52 -13.65 16.76
CA VAL A 138 -3.56 -15.09 16.47
C VAL A 138 -2.67 -15.82 17.47
N VAL A 139 -3.22 -16.78 18.20
CA VAL A 139 -2.48 -17.62 19.12
C VAL A 139 -2.09 -18.90 18.38
N GLU A 140 -0.78 -19.15 18.30
CA GLU A 140 -0.21 -20.31 17.62
C GLU A 140 -0.03 -21.48 18.59
N ASP A 141 0.50 -21.17 19.78
CA ASP A 141 0.84 -22.15 20.80
C ASP A 141 0.63 -21.57 22.20
N VAL A 142 0.23 -22.44 23.12
CA VAL A 142 0.04 -22.16 24.54
C VAL A 142 0.78 -23.25 25.31
N SER A 143 1.79 -22.85 26.07
CA SER A 143 2.54 -23.70 27.00
C SER A 143 2.27 -23.28 28.45
N ASP A 144 2.70 -24.09 29.42
CA ASP A 144 2.55 -23.80 30.86
C ASP A 144 3.31 -22.56 31.35
N ARG A 145 4.17 -21.95 30.53
CA ARG A 145 4.96 -20.76 30.89
C ARG A 145 4.82 -19.60 29.91
N HIS A 146 4.47 -19.89 28.67
CA HIS A 146 4.54 -18.91 27.58
C HIS A 146 3.41 -19.11 26.59
N VAL A 147 3.01 -18.02 25.95
CA VAL A 147 2.05 -18.00 24.83
C VAL A 147 2.78 -17.48 23.60
N VAL A 148 2.70 -18.22 22.49
CA VAL A 148 3.22 -17.80 21.19
C VAL A 148 2.07 -17.20 20.39
N VAL A 149 2.22 -15.93 20.05
CA VAL A 149 1.19 -15.11 19.42
C VAL A 149 1.75 -14.51 18.14
N ASN A 150 1.04 -14.64 17.03
CA ASN A 150 1.24 -13.84 15.83
C ASN A 150 0.30 -12.63 15.85
N ASP A 151 0.83 -11.47 16.22
CA ASP A 151 0.09 -10.22 16.30
C ASP A 151 0.07 -9.51 14.93
N PRO A 152 -1.10 -9.24 14.32
CA PRO A 152 -1.20 -8.49 13.06
C PRO A 152 -0.47 -7.14 13.04
N ALA A 153 -0.35 -6.48 14.18
CA ALA A 153 0.35 -5.20 14.33
C ALA A 153 1.86 -5.40 14.54
N ARG A 154 2.26 -6.35 15.39
CA ARG A 154 3.64 -6.47 15.90
C ARG A 154 4.43 -7.64 15.30
N GLY A 155 3.75 -8.63 14.73
CA GLY A 155 4.29 -9.89 14.22
C GLY A 155 4.33 -10.96 15.30
N PRO A 156 5.13 -12.03 15.12
CA PRO A 156 5.28 -13.08 16.12
C PRO A 156 5.91 -12.55 17.41
N LEU A 157 5.31 -12.92 18.53
CA LEU A 157 5.66 -12.57 19.90
C LEU A 157 5.61 -13.83 20.75
N ARG A 158 6.56 -13.95 21.68
CA ARG A 158 6.53 -14.95 22.75
C ARG A 158 6.37 -14.20 24.06
N LEU A 159 5.19 -14.32 24.65
CA LEU A 159 4.81 -13.61 25.87
C LEU A 159 4.86 -14.58 27.06
N THR A 160 5.14 -14.07 28.25
CA THR A 160 4.86 -14.83 29.47
C THR A 160 3.35 -14.97 29.66
N LEU A 161 2.91 -15.97 30.42
CA LEU A 161 1.48 -16.11 30.74
C LEU A 161 0.92 -14.87 31.44
N GLU A 162 1.69 -14.26 32.35
CA GLU A 162 1.29 -13.03 33.05
C GLU A 162 1.13 -11.83 32.12
N GLU A 163 2.05 -11.65 31.17
CA GLU A 163 1.97 -10.58 30.17
C GLU A 163 0.74 -10.74 29.28
N PHE A 164 0.47 -11.97 28.82
CA PHE A 164 -0.72 -12.25 28.01
C PHE A 164 -2.01 -12.10 28.83
N ALA A 165 -1.99 -12.53 30.11
CA ALA A 165 -3.12 -12.46 31.03
C ALA A 165 -3.66 -11.04 31.19
N ARG A 166 -2.74 -10.09 31.34
CA ARG A 166 -3.06 -8.67 31.56
C ARG A 166 -3.88 -8.07 30.41
N ASP A 167 -3.59 -8.52 29.20
CA ASP A 167 -4.18 -8.00 27.98
C ASP A 167 -5.35 -8.85 27.46
N PHE A 168 -5.49 -10.11 27.89
CA PHE A 168 -6.49 -11.02 27.39
C PHE A 168 -7.89 -10.72 27.97
N THR A 169 -8.88 -10.58 27.10
CA THR A 169 -10.26 -10.21 27.50
C THR A 169 -11.14 -11.40 27.90
N GLY A 170 -10.62 -12.63 27.81
CA GLY A 170 -11.40 -13.86 28.03
C GLY A 170 -12.10 -14.40 26.78
N VAL A 171 -12.01 -13.72 25.63
CA VAL A 171 -12.69 -14.12 24.38
C VAL A 171 -11.72 -14.76 23.39
N ALA A 172 -12.00 -16.00 22.98
CA ALA A 172 -11.23 -16.75 21.98
C ALA A 172 -12.15 -17.27 20.85
N LEU A 173 -11.71 -17.15 19.61
CA LEU A 173 -12.42 -17.52 18.40
C LEU A 173 -11.67 -18.62 17.67
N THR A 174 -12.33 -19.73 17.39
CA THR A 174 -11.74 -20.89 16.74
C THR A 174 -12.29 -21.06 15.34
N PHE A 175 -11.45 -21.59 14.45
CA PHE A 175 -11.74 -21.74 13.03
C PHE A 175 -11.25 -23.12 12.60
N VAL A 176 -12.17 -23.97 12.16
CA VAL A 176 -11.86 -25.32 11.68
C VAL A 176 -12.43 -25.47 10.28
N PRO A 177 -11.61 -25.71 9.24
CA PRO A 177 -12.12 -25.86 7.89
C PRO A 177 -13.04 -27.09 7.80
N ARG A 178 -14.21 -26.97 7.17
CA ARG A 178 -15.15 -28.11 6.99
C ARG A 178 -14.67 -29.11 5.94
N ARG A 179 -13.77 -28.69 5.04
CA ARG A 179 -13.14 -29.54 4.02
C ARG A 179 -11.63 -29.57 4.24
N THR A 180 -11.05 -30.77 4.21
CA THR A 180 -9.62 -31.02 4.47
C THR A 180 -8.69 -30.49 3.38
N GLN A 181 -9.21 -30.17 2.19
CA GLN A 181 -8.47 -29.55 1.09
C GLN A 181 -9.39 -28.56 0.35
N MET A 182 -9.16 -27.27 0.55
CA MET A 182 -9.60 -26.26 -0.42
C MET A 182 -8.53 -26.18 -1.52
N PRO A 183 -8.89 -26.18 -2.82
CA PRO A 183 -7.90 -26.02 -3.87
C PRO A 183 -7.17 -24.69 -3.65
N PRO A 184 -5.83 -24.66 -3.75
CA PRO A 184 -5.09 -23.42 -3.66
C PRO A 184 -5.59 -22.49 -4.76
N GLN A 185 -6.21 -21.36 -4.38
CA GLN A 185 -6.40 -20.28 -5.33
C GLN A 185 -5.00 -19.73 -5.60
N HIS A 186 -4.43 -20.11 -6.75
CA HIS A 186 -3.04 -19.89 -7.12
C HIS A 186 -2.53 -18.49 -6.75
N PRO A 187 -1.35 -18.37 -6.13
CA PRO A 187 -0.82 -17.08 -5.72
C PRO A 187 -0.26 -16.36 -6.96
N ALA A 188 -0.78 -15.16 -7.17
CA ALA A 188 -0.41 -14.20 -8.19
C ALA A 188 1.03 -13.63 -8.08
N ARG A 189 1.97 -14.39 -7.49
CA ARG A 189 3.39 -14.02 -7.37
C ARG A 189 4.15 -14.18 -8.70
N GLN A 190 3.70 -15.05 -9.60
CA GLN A 190 4.38 -15.30 -10.89
C GLN A 190 4.00 -14.31 -12.00
N GLU A 191 2.77 -13.80 -12.04
CA GLU A 191 2.32 -12.89 -13.13
C GLU A 191 2.91 -11.47 -13.04
N PHE A 192 3.46 -11.08 -11.88
CA PHE A 192 3.92 -9.71 -11.67
C PHE A 192 5.24 -9.38 -12.40
N TRP A 193 6.22 -10.28 -12.39
CA TRP A 193 7.48 -10.10 -13.13
C TRP A 193 7.26 -10.05 -14.65
N LEU A 194 6.19 -10.71 -15.13
CA LEU A 194 5.82 -10.78 -16.55
C LEU A 194 5.16 -9.49 -17.09
N GLN A 195 4.73 -8.56 -16.23
CA GLN A 195 3.96 -7.37 -16.65
C GLN A 195 4.57 -6.03 -16.25
N LEU A 196 5.72 -5.98 -15.56
CA LEU A 196 6.58 -4.82 -15.68
C LEU A 196 7.21 -4.90 -17.07
N SER A 197 6.60 -4.22 -18.04
CA SER A 197 7.07 -4.12 -19.43
C SER A 197 8.43 -3.42 -19.49
N ILE A 198 9.45 -4.17 -19.09
CA ILE A 198 10.87 -3.88 -19.20
C ILE A 198 11.34 -4.83 -20.32
N ASP A 199 10.76 -4.73 -21.52
CA ASP A 199 10.98 -5.74 -22.57
C ASP A 199 12.33 -5.60 -23.30
N ARG A 200 13.10 -4.54 -23.03
CA ARG A 200 14.43 -4.29 -23.65
C ARG A 200 15.53 -3.81 -22.71
N LEU A 201 15.19 -3.58 -21.44
CA LEU A 201 16.05 -2.94 -20.47
C LEU A 201 16.73 -3.86 -19.45
N PRO A 202 16.28 -5.10 -19.15
CA PRO A 202 16.98 -5.96 -18.20
C PRO A 202 18.30 -6.42 -18.82
N ALA A 203 18.32 -6.68 -20.13
CA ALA A 203 19.52 -7.05 -20.87
C ALA A 203 20.54 -5.91 -20.93
N THR A 204 20.10 -4.67 -21.20
CA THR A 204 20.99 -3.49 -21.22
C THR A 204 21.53 -3.17 -19.82
N VAL A 205 20.69 -3.22 -18.79
CA VAL A 205 21.13 -3.00 -17.40
C VAL A 205 22.09 -4.11 -16.96
N PHE A 206 21.76 -5.38 -17.23
CA PHE A 206 22.65 -6.50 -16.97
C PHE A 206 23.98 -6.35 -17.71
N PHE A 207 23.95 -5.95 -18.98
CA PHE A 207 25.14 -5.68 -19.77
C PHE A 207 25.98 -4.53 -19.17
N CYS A 208 25.35 -3.42 -18.76
CA CYS A 208 26.04 -2.32 -18.07
C CYS A 208 26.64 -2.76 -16.73
N LEU A 209 25.94 -3.61 -15.96
CA LEU A 209 26.45 -4.16 -14.71
C LEU A 209 27.65 -5.09 -14.95
N CYS A 210 27.59 -5.95 -15.97
CA CYS A 210 28.71 -6.78 -16.39
C CYS A 210 29.89 -5.94 -16.90
N LEU A 211 29.63 -4.87 -17.67
CA LEU A 211 30.67 -3.98 -18.17
C LEU A 211 31.33 -3.20 -17.03
N LEU A 212 30.55 -2.73 -16.06
CA LEU A 212 31.03 -2.08 -14.85
C LEU A 212 31.95 -3.02 -14.04
N GLN A 213 31.53 -4.27 -13.92
CA GLN A 213 32.31 -5.31 -13.26
C GLN A 213 33.61 -5.61 -14.01
N MET A 214 33.56 -5.76 -15.34
CA MET A 214 34.75 -5.97 -16.16
C MET A 214 35.71 -4.78 -16.06
N ALA A 215 35.20 -3.54 -16.07
CA ALA A 215 36.02 -2.35 -15.89
C ALA A 215 36.68 -2.30 -14.49
N ALA A 216 35.99 -2.73 -13.44
CA ALA A 216 36.56 -2.84 -12.09
C ALA A 216 37.67 -3.88 -12.01
N LEU A 217 37.42 -5.06 -12.59
CA LEU A 217 38.41 -6.14 -12.64
C LEU A 217 39.65 -5.74 -13.47
N VAL A 218 39.44 -5.15 -14.64
CA VAL A 218 40.50 -4.65 -15.53
C VAL A 218 41.32 -3.56 -14.84
N SER A 219 40.67 -2.60 -14.18
CA SER A 219 41.37 -1.55 -13.43
C SER A 219 42.24 -2.14 -12.34
N GLY A 220 41.78 -3.14 -11.60
CA GLY A 220 42.54 -3.74 -10.50
C GLY A 220 43.67 -4.65 -10.97
N LEU A 221 43.36 -5.59 -11.86
CA LEU A 221 44.24 -6.68 -12.24
C LEU A 221 45.32 -6.27 -13.25
N LEU A 222 44.96 -5.43 -14.23
CA LEU A 222 45.83 -5.08 -15.36
C LEU A 222 46.69 -3.83 -15.12
N THR A 223 46.45 -3.07 -14.05
CA THR A 223 47.22 -1.85 -13.74
C THR A 223 48.21 -2.04 -12.60
N LEU A 224 47.82 -2.70 -11.51
CA LEU A 224 48.68 -2.87 -10.33
C LEU A 224 49.74 -3.94 -10.54
N ALA A 225 49.38 -5.12 -11.05
CA ALA A 225 50.34 -6.22 -11.19
C ALA A 225 51.51 -5.90 -12.13
N PRO A 226 51.29 -5.42 -13.37
CA PRO A 226 52.38 -5.17 -14.32
C PRO A 226 53.25 -3.95 -13.99
N VAL A 227 52.75 -3.01 -13.18
CA VAL A 227 53.54 -1.86 -12.69
C VAL A 227 54.46 -2.29 -11.56
N VAL A 228 53.93 -3.10 -10.64
CA VAL A 228 54.67 -3.61 -9.48
C VAL A 228 55.80 -4.54 -9.93
N ASP A 229 55.56 -5.37 -10.95
CA ASP A 229 56.59 -6.26 -11.53
C ASP A 229 57.55 -5.54 -12.50
N GLY A 230 57.39 -4.24 -12.73
CA GLY A 230 58.22 -3.45 -13.67
C GLY A 230 58.02 -3.78 -15.16
N ALA A 231 57.01 -4.61 -15.49
CA ALA A 231 56.74 -5.09 -16.84
C ALA A 231 56.05 -4.05 -17.76
N SER A 232 55.45 -3.00 -17.18
CA SER A 232 54.79 -1.93 -17.94
C SER A 232 55.25 -0.54 -17.48
N PRO A 233 55.42 0.44 -18.40
CA PRO A 233 55.68 1.81 -18.01
C PRO A 233 54.50 2.35 -17.20
N LEU A 234 54.79 2.96 -16.05
CA LEU A 234 53.79 3.54 -15.13
C LEU A 234 52.72 4.37 -15.87
N GLY A 235 53.11 5.10 -16.91
CA GLY A 235 52.20 5.90 -17.73
C GLY A 235 51.08 5.09 -18.41
N HIS A 236 51.36 3.91 -18.96
CA HIS A 236 50.33 3.09 -19.63
C HIS A 236 49.33 2.53 -18.63
N ALA A 237 49.80 2.07 -17.47
CA ALA A 237 48.93 1.56 -16.42
C ALA A 237 48.05 2.66 -15.81
N LEU A 238 48.59 3.87 -15.61
CA LEU A 238 47.80 5.03 -15.18
C LEU A 238 46.74 5.42 -16.21
N MET A 239 47.05 5.33 -17.51
CA MET A 239 46.07 5.60 -18.56
C MET A 239 44.95 4.55 -18.60
N ILE A 240 45.29 3.26 -18.53
CA ILE A 240 44.30 2.16 -18.51
C ILE A 240 43.42 2.25 -17.25
N GLY A 241 44.03 2.48 -16.08
CA GLY A 241 43.31 2.67 -14.82
C GLY A 241 42.42 3.91 -14.84
N GLY A 242 42.93 5.02 -15.35
CA GLY A 242 42.16 6.26 -15.50
C GLY A 242 40.94 6.09 -16.41
N VAL A 243 41.11 5.44 -17.57
CA VAL A 243 40.00 5.13 -18.48
C VAL A 243 38.99 4.20 -17.81
N ALA A 244 39.45 3.18 -17.08
CA ALA A 244 38.57 2.25 -16.38
C ALA A 244 37.77 2.94 -15.26
N VAL A 245 38.38 3.85 -14.50
CA VAL A 245 37.69 4.66 -13.48
C VAL A 245 36.68 5.62 -14.12
N ILE A 246 37.04 6.31 -15.20
CA ILE A 246 36.10 7.18 -15.94
C ILE A 246 34.91 6.36 -16.45
N LEU A 247 35.16 5.19 -17.04
CA LEU A 247 34.12 4.30 -17.51
C LEU A 247 33.23 3.83 -16.35
N GLN A 248 33.79 3.51 -15.20
CA GLN A 248 33.01 3.15 -14.01
C GLN A 248 32.11 4.30 -13.54
N VAL A 249 32.63 5.52 -13.48
CA VAL A 249 31.85 6.72 -13.10
C VAL A 249 30.71 6.95 -14.09
N LEU A 250 30.99 6.88 -15.40
CA LEU A 250 29.96 7.04 -16.44
C LEU A 250 28.89 5.96 -16.39
N LEU A 251 29.29 4.70 -16.17
CA LEU A 251 28.35 3.59 -16.03
C LEU A 251 27.49 3.71 -14.78
N HIS A 252 28.09 4.11 -13.65
CA HIS A 252 27.34 4.35 -12.41
C HIS A 252 26.32 5.48 -12.58
N TRP A 253 26.76 6.62 -13.14
CA TRP A 253 25.88 7.74 -13.48
C TRP A 253 24.76 7.33 -14.43
N SER A 254 25.08 6.50 -15.43
CA SER A 254 24.08 5.99 -16.39
C SER A 254 23.03 5.13 -15.71
N ILE A 255 23.42 4.30 -14.73
CA ILE A 255 22.51 3.47 -13.93
C ILE A 255 21.61 4.37 -13.07
N ASP A 256 22.16 5.39 -12.41
CA ASP A 256 21.39 6.30 -11.55
C ASP A 256 20.36 7.13 -12.35
N VAL A 257 20.75 7.65 -13.51
CA VAL A 257 19.81 8.32 -14.43
C VAL A 257 18.71 7.35 -14.89
N TRP A 258 19.07 6.07 -15.05
CA TRP A 258 18.14 5.02 -15.46
C TRP A 258 17.09 4.70 -14.38
N THR A 259 17.55 4.49 -13.15
CA THR A 259 16.69 4.18 -12.00
C THR A 259 15.69 5.32 -11.76
N ASP A 260 16.16 6.57 -11.82
CA ASP A 260 15.34 7.78 -11.70
C ASP A 260 14.30 7.95 -12.84
N ARG A 261 14.63 7.54 -14.07
CA ARG A 261 13.64 7.49 -15.16
C ARG A 261 12.58 6.43 -14.96
N LEU A 262 12.98 5.20 -14.62
CA LEU A 262 12.05 4.09 -14.41
C LEU A 262 11.06 4.40 -13.29
N ALA A 263 11.59 4.96 -12.21
CA ALA A 263 10.85 5.50 -11.11
C ALA A 263 9.74 6.48 -11.49
N ARG A 264 10.06 7.56 -12.22
CA ARG A 264 9.05 8.53 -12.69
C ARG A 264 7.95 7.85 -13.50
N GLN A 265 8.32 6.91 -14.39
CA GLN A 265 7.33 6.16 -15.16
C GLN A 265 6.41 5.30 -14.27
N THR A 266 6.96 4.65 -13.25
CA THR A 266 6.15 3.86 -12.30
C THR A 266 5.23 4.75 -11.46
N GLN A 267 5.70 5.94 -11.03
CA GLN A 267 4.90 6.94 -10.32
C GLN A 267 3.77 7.47 -11.20
N GLU A 268 4.03 7.81 -12.45
CA GLU A 268 3.01 8.25 -13.41
C GLU A 268 1.93 7.18 -13.63
N LEU A 269 2.34 5.92 -13.77
CA LEU A 269 1.41 4.79 -13.90
C LEU A 269 0.57 4.60 -12.63
N ALA A 270 1.20 4.66 -11.46
CA ALA A 270 0.52 4.56 -10.17
C ALA A 270 -0.48 5.71 -9.99
N TRP A 271 -0.08 6.94 -10.32
CA TRP A 271 -0.93 8.12 -10.29
C TRP A 271 -2.10 8.03 -11.26
N HIS A 272 -1.85 7.58 -12.50
CA HIS A 272 -2.89 7.36 -13.50
C HIS A 272 -3.91 6.32 -13.04
N ARG A 273 -3.49 5.29 -12.30
CA ARG A 273 -4.42 4.30 -11.73
C ARG A 273 -5.15 4.85 -10.52
N PHE A 274 -4.43 5.51 -9.62
CA PHE A 274 -4.98 6.17 -8.44
C PHE A 274 -6.14 7.09 -8.83
N ARG A 275 -5.95 7.99 -9.82
CA ARG A 275 -7.01 8.92 -10.27
C ARG A 275 -8.25 8.22 -10.85
N ASN A 276 -8.09 7.00 -11.36
CA ASN A 276 -9.14 6.24 -12.02
C ASN A 276 -9.78 5.20 -11.08
N MET A 277 -9.39 5.17 -9.79
CA MET A 277 -10.01 4.27 -8.83
C MET A 277 -11.47 4.66 -8.57
N PRO A 278 -12.35 3.67 -8.32
CA PRO A 278 -13.73 3.94 -7.97
C PRO A 278 -13.86 4.79 -6.68
N PRO A 279 -14.85 5.69 -6.59
CA PRO A 279 -15.05 6.53 -5.39
C PRO A 279 -15.20 5.76 -4.07
N HIS A 280 -15.84 4.59 -4.09
CA HIS A 280 -16.01 3.77 -2.88
C HIS A 280 -14.69 3.23 -2.32
N TRP A 281 -13.68 3.04 -3.19
CA TRP A 281 -12.36 2.61 -2.76
C TRP A 281 -11.66 3.71 -1.94
N PHE A 282 -11.90 4.99 -2.27
CA PHE A 282 -11.43 6.13 -1.48
C PHE A 282 -12.20 6.26 -0.17
N ALA A 283 -13.52 6.10 -0.20
CA ALA A 283 -14.38 6.23 0.98
C ALA A 283 -14.01 5.24 2.10
N ALA A 284 -13.50 4.07 1.71
CA ALA A 284 -13.06 3.02 2.64
C ALA A 284 -11.66 3.26 3.26
N LYS A 285 -10.88 4.23 2.78
CA LYS A 285 -9.48 4.43 3.21
C LYS A 285 -9.29 5.74 3.98
N THR A 286 -8.33 5.74 4.91
CA THR A 286 -7.92 6.96 5.62
C THR A 286 -7.01 7.82 4.77
N PRO A 287 -6.92 9.14 5.03
CA PRO A 287 -5.96 10.02 4.35
C PRO A 287 -4.52 9.53 4.45
N SER A 288 -4.12 8.96 5.59
CA SER A 288 -2.79 8.36 5.78
C SER A 288 -2.55 7.17 4.86
N GLN A 289 -3.55 6.29 4.69
CA GLN A 289 -3.45 5.16 3.76
C GLN A 289 -3.37 5.59 2.30
N LEU A 290 -4.07 6.67 1.93
CA LEU A 290 -4.00 7.23 0.58
C LEU A 290 -2.64 7.91 0.33
N ALA A 291 -2.11 8.62 1.32
CA ALA A 291 -0.77 9.21 1.25
C ALA A 291 0.31 8.12 1.12
N ASP A 292 0.20 7.03 1.86
CA ASP A 292 1.10 5.87 1.75
C ASP A 292 1.17 5.33 0.32
N ILE A 293 0.05 5.34 -0.42
CA ILE A 293 -0.03 4.90 -1.82
C ILE A 293 0.70 5.86 -2.75
N MET A 294 0.64 7.17 -2.49
CA MET A 294 1.40 8.17 -3.25
C MET A 294 2.91 8.01 -3.00
N VAL A 295 3.29 7.68 -1.76
CA VAL A 295 4.69 7.43 -1.35
C VAL A 295 5.19 6.05 -1.81
N LEU A 296 4.32 5.11 -2.23
CA LEU A 296 4.76 3.81 -2.78
C LEU A 296 5.73 3.99 -3.94
N GLY A 297 5.51 4.97 -4.82
CA GLY A 297 6.42 5.24 -5.94
C GLY A 297 7.80 5.70 -5.49
N GLU A 298 7.87 6.53 -4.44
CA GLU A 298 9.14 6.98 -3.83
C GLU A 298 9.86 5.85 -3.07
N ARG A 299 9.11 4.94 -2.44
CA ARG A 299 9.69 3.75 -1.82
C ARG A 299 10.23 2.76 -2.85
N TRP A 300 9.58 2.63 -4.01
CA TRP A 300 10.11 1.84 -5.12
C TRP A 300 11.43 2.42 -5.66
N LEU A 301 11.48 3.75 -5.77
CA LEU A 301 12.67 4.54 -6.12
C LEU A 301 13.87 4.25 -5.22
N SER A 302 13.66 4.23 -3.90
CA SER A 302 14.74 4.05 -2.95
C SER A 302 15.27 2.61 -2.90
N LEU A 303 14.42 1.62 -3.17
CA LEU A 303 14.82 0.20 -3.10
C LEU A 303 15.51 -0.31 -4.39
N LEU A 304 15.21 0.28 -5.54
CA LEU A 304 15.73 -0.21 -6.83
C LEU A 304 17.27 -0.17 -6.93
N PRO A 305 17.97 0.92 -6.53
CA PRO A 305 19.43 0.93 -6.51
C PRO A 305 20.01 -0.15 -5.59
N ASP A 306 19.36 -0.41 -4.45
CA ASP A 306 19.80 -1.42 -3.50
C ASP A 306 19.71 -2.83 -4.07
N ILE A 307 18.62 -3.13 -4.79
CA ILE A 307 18.41 -4.40 -5.50
C ILE A 307 19.41 -4.56 -6.66
N LEU A 308 19.66 -3.50 -7.43
CA LEU A 308 20.67 -3.53 -8.49
C LEU A 308 22.08 -3.73 -7.93
N SER A 309 22.37 -3.17 -6.76
CA SER A 309 23.64 -3.42 -6.07
C SER A 309 23.77 -4.87 -5.63
N LEU A 310 22.68 -5.51 -5.17
CA LEU A 310 22.67 -6.94 -4.85
C LEU A 310 22.90 -7.80 -6.09
N ALA A 311 22.24 -7.47 -7.21
CA ALA A 311 22.46 -8.16 -8.49
C ALA A 311 23.92 -8.02 -8.94
N ARG A 312 24.50 -6.82 -8.83
CA ARG A 312 25.92 -6.57 -9.06
C ARG A 312 26.81 -7.42 -8.15
N SER A 313 26.49 -7.52 -6.86
CA SER A 313 27.23 -8.32 -5.90
C SER A 313 27.29 -9.81 -6.28
N LEU A 314 26.18 -10.37 -6.76
CA LEU A 314 26.14 -11.76 -7.26
C LEU A 314 27.03 -11.96 -8.49
N LEU A 315 27.10 -10.95 -9.35
CA LEU A 315 27.94 -10.99 -10.54
C LEU A 315 29.44 -11.03 -10.19
N PHE A 316 29.88 -10.62 -8.99
CA PHE A 316 31.28 -10.73 -8.55
C PHE A 316 31.72 -12.15 -8.16
N LEU A 317 30.79 -13.09 -7.95
CA LEU A 317 31.14 -14.45 -7.53
C LEU A 317 32.03 -15.22 -8.55
N PRO A 318 31.82 -15.15 -9.87
CA PRO A 318 32.71 -15.76 -10.86
C PRO A 318 34.14 -15.21 -10.86
N ILE A 319 34.40 -13.99 -10.35
CA ILE A 319 35.76 -13.43 -10.25
C ILE A 319 36.62 -14.25 -9.28
N LEU A 320 36.01 -14.91 -8.29
CA LEU A 320 36.70 -15.86 -7.41
C LEU A 320 37.39 -16.99 -8.17
N MET A 321 36.84 -17.39 -9.32
CA MET A 321 37.39 -18.46 -10.15
C MET A 321 38.69 -18.04 -10.86
N ILE A 322 39.00 -16.74 -10.91
CA ILE A 322 40.24 -16.22 -11.52
C ILE A 322 41.41 -16.30 -10.53
N ALA A 323 41.16 -16.27 -9.22
CA ALA A 323 42.23 -16.26 -8.21
C ALA A 323 43.20 -17.46 -8.33
N PRO A 324 42.75 -18.72 -8.52
CA PRO A 324 43.65 -19.87 -8.71
C PRO A 324 44.48 -19.83 -10.00
N TRP A 325 44.08 -19.04 -10.99
CA TRP A 325 44.83 -18.87 -12.24
C TRP A 325 46.04 -17.95 -12.07
N LEU A 326 46.02 -17.06 -11.08
CA LEU A 326 47.14 -16.16 -10.77
C LEU A 326 48.23 -16.90 -10.00
N SER A 327 47.82 -17.68 -9.00
CA SER A 327 48.67 -18.62 -8.28
C SER A 327 47.82 -19.76 -7.75
N LEU A 328 48.30 -20.98 -7.92
CA LEU A 328 47.53 -22.18 -7.57
C LEU A 328 47.26 -22.25 -6.07
N TRP A 329 48.29 -22.15 -5.24
CA TRP A 329 48.17 -22.39 -3.80
C TRP A 329 47.55 -21.22 -3.05
N SER A 330 48.04 -20.00 -3.27
CA SER A 330 47.49 -18.80 -2.63
C SER A 330 46.11 -18.46 -3.19
N GLY A 331 45.87 -18.66 -4.49
CA GLY A 331 44.58 -18.42 -5.13
C GLY A 331 43.49 -19.38 -4.63
N LEU A 332 43.81 -20.67 -4.44
CA LEU A 332 42.90 -21.62 -3.81
C LEU A 332 42.59 -21.23 -2.35
N LEU A 333 43.59 -20.78 -1.60
CA LEU A 333 43.43 -20.35 -0.21
C LEU A 333 42.56 -19.08 -0.13
N VAL A 334 42.85 -18.06 -0.94
CA VAL A 334 42.05 -16.84 -1.08
C VAL A 334 40.61 -17.18 -1.46
N MET A 335 40.40 -18.06 -2.44
CA MET A 335 39.07 -18.53 -2.84
C MET A 335 38.32 -19.22 -1.69
N SER A 336 39.00 -20.06 -0.91
CA SER A 336 38.40 -20.76 0.23
C SER A 336 37.98 -19.80 1.34
N LEU A 337 38.84 -18.85 1.72
CA LEU A 337 38.58 -17.90 2.80
C LEU A 337 37.49 -16.89 2.42
N THR A 338 37.54 -16.38 1.19
CA THR A 338 36.48 -15.50 0.67
C THR A 338 35.15 -16.25 0.47
N GLY A 339 35.20 -17.54 0.13
CA GLY A 339 34.04 -18.43 0.13
C GLY A 339 33.41 -18.60 1.51
N ILE A 340 34.24 -18.79 2.56
CA ILE A 340 33.79 -18.83 3.96
C ILE A 340 33.16 -17.49 4.36
N ALA A 341 33.79 -16.36 4.02
CA ALA A 341 33.25 -15.02 4.27
C ALA A 341 31.88 -14.81 3.61
N SER A 342 31.73 -15.30 2.38
CA SER A 342 30.48 -15.27 1.62
C SER A 342 29.40 -16.14 2.25
N TRP A 343 29.77 -17.35 2.70
CA TRP A 343 28.86 -18.26 3.40
C TRP A 343 28.38 -17.70 4.74
N ILE A 344 29.27 -17.10 5.54
CA ILE A 344 28.92 -16.42 6.79
C ILE A 344 27.91 -15.30 6.52
N THR A 345 28.20 -14.45 5.52
CA THR A 345 27.31 -13.33 5.16
C THR A 345 25.94 -13.82 4.73
N LEU A 346 25.87 -14.82 3.84
CA LEU A 346 24.60 -15.37 3.35
C LEU A 346 23.81 -16.04 4.48
N SER A 347 24.47 -16.86 5.30
CA SER A 347 23.84 -17.55 6.42
C SER A 347 23.30 -16.57 7.46
N ALA A 348 24.05 -15.49 7.75
CA ALA A 348 23.62 -14.44 8.64
C ALA A 348 22.39 -13.71 8.08
N CYS A 349 22.41 -13.34 6.80
CA CYS A 349 21.28 -12.67 6.13
C CYS A 349 20.02 -13.54 6.14
N LEU A 350 20.14 -14.84 5.81
CA LEU A 350 19.02 -15.79 5.79
C LEU A 350 18.41 -15.99 7.19
N ARG A 351 19.24 -16.23 8.21
CA ARG A 351 18.77 -16.41 9.61
C ARG A 351 18.09 -15.15 10.17
N ARG A 352 18.55 -13.97 9.75
CA ARG A 352 17.91 -12.70 10.13
C ARG A 352 16.56 -12.53 9.45
N GLY A 353 16.45 -13.00 8.21
CA GLY A 353 15.19 -13.06 7.46
C GLY A 353 14.11 -13.87 8.18
N GLU A 354 14.51 -14.93 8.88
CA GLU A 354 13.58 -15.82 9.60
C GLU A 354 13.13 -15.29 10.97
N THR A 355 13.96 -14.48 11.65
CA THR A 355 13.76 -14.21 13.09
C THR A 355 13.31 -12.79 13.44
N ARG A 356 13.72 -11.74 12.70
CA ARG A 356 13.45 -10.34 13.13
C ARG A 356 13.50 -9.33 11.97
N MET A 357 12.57 -9.41 11.03
CA MET A 357 12.44 -8.34 10.03
C MET A 357 11.28 -7.41 10.38
N ARG A 358 11.59 -6.42 11.23
CA ARG A 358 10.84 -5.18 11.29
C ARG A 358 11.40 -4.27 10.20
N PRO A 359 10.58 -3.78 9.25
CA PRO A 359 11.04 -2.74 8.33
C PRO A 359 11.35 -1.49 9.15
N MET A 360 12.64 -1.18 9.26
CA MET A 360 13.13 0.13 9.68
C MET A 360 13.32 0.96 8.42
N GLY A 361 12.22 1.51 7.91
CA GLY A 361 12.32 2.62 6.98
C GLY A 361 12.94 3.83 7.69
N PRO A 362 13.78 4.63 7.01
CA PRO A 362 14.33 5.87 7.57
C PRO A 362 13.24 6.83 8.10
N ASP A 363 12.04 6.77 7.53
CA ASP A 363 10.87 7.56 7.95
C ASP A 363 10.35 7.25 9.36
N ARG A 364 10.74 6.12 9.98
CA ARG A 364 10.32 5.78 11.36
C ARG A 364 11.23 6.35 12.44
N LEU A 365 12.45 6.75 12.11
CA LEU A 365 13.32 7.46 13.06
C LEU A 365 12.77 8.86 13.35
N VAL A 366 12.11 9.45 12.36
CA VAL A 366 11.21 10.59 12.55
C VAL A 366 9.79 10.06 12.55
N ALA A 367 9.42 9.30 13.58
CA ALA A 367 8.02 9.11 13.91
C ALA A 367 7.45 10.49 14.29
N LEU A 368 7.17 11.33 13.29
CA LEU A 368 6.18 12.37 13.45
C LEU A 368 4.96 11.65 14.04
N PRO A 369 4.39 12.16 15.14
CA PRO A 369 3.18 11.58 15.70
C PRO A 369 2.23 11.39 14.53
N ASP A 370 1.64 10.18 14.41
CA ASP A 370 0.57 9.94 13.43
C ASP A 370 -0.28 11.21 13.39
N ALA A 371 -0.57 11.78 12.22
CA ALA A 371 -1.31 13.04 12.13
C ALA A 371 -2.62 13.00 12.95
N GLN A 372 -3.12 11.79 13.23
CA GLN A 372 -4.18 11.49 14.19
C GLN A 372 -3.83 11.78 15.66
N ILE A 373 -2.64 11.47 16.16
CA ILE A 373 -2.19 11.85 17.52
C ILE A 373 -2.16 13.37 17.65
N LEU A 374 -1.61 14.07 16.65
CA LEU A 374 -1.57 15.54 16.63
C LEU A 374 -2.99 16.15 16.54
N ALA A 375 -3.88 15.57 15.74
CA ALA A 375 -5.28 16.00 15.66
C ALA A 375 -6.08 15.68 16.94
N ASP A 376 -5.75 14.58 17.63
CA ASP A 376 -6.38 14.19 18.89
C ASP A 376 -5.89 15.02 20.09
N LEU A 377 -4.77 15.74 19.98
CA LEU A 377 -4.21 16.55 21.09
C LEU A 377 -5.23 17.57 21.61
N GLU A 378 -5.96 18.28 20.73
CA GLU A 378 -7.01 19.22 21.15
C GLU A 378 -8.15 18.50 21.89
N SER A 379 -8.52 17.29 21.47
CA SER A 379 -9.57 16.51 22.14
C SER A 379 -9.11 15.92 23.48
N ARG A 380 -7.82 15.64 23.64
CA ARG A 380 -7.23 14.98 24.82
C ARG A 380 -6.64 15.94 25.85
N GLN A 381 -6.34 17.18 25.47
CA GLN A 381 -5.94 18.25 26.41
C GLN A 381 -6.96 18.45 27.53
N PHE A 382 -8.26 18.21 27.26
CA PHE A 382 -9.31 18.30 28.28
C PHE A 382 -9.25 17.19 29.35
N GLY A 383 -8.48 16.12 29.13
CA GLY A 383 -8.40 14.96 30.01
C GLY A 383 -7.16 14.85 30.90
N ALA A 384 -6.22 15.80 30.84
CA ALA A 384 -4.95 15.78 31.57
C ALA A 384 -4.12 14.48 31.39
N ARG A 385 -4.22 13.84 30.20
CA ARG A 385 -3.49 12.60 29.86
C ARG A 385 -2.22 12.83 29.04
N ASP A 386 -1.74 14.06 28.99
CA ASP A 386 -0.56 14.44 28.20
C ASP A 386 0.68 13.64 28.61
N CYS A 387 0.86 13.41 29.91
CA CYS A 387 1.94 12.57 30.43
C CYS A 387 1.87 11.12 29.93
N GLU A 388 0.67 10.56 29.79
CA GLU A 388 0.47 9.20 29.28
C GLU A 388 0.77 9.11 27.78
N LEU A 389 0.36 10.12 27.01
CA LEU A 389 0.68 10.22 25.59
C LEU A 389 2.19 10.39 25.37
N VAL A 390 2.83 11.28 26.13
CA VAL A 390 4.28 11.47 26.07
C VAL A 390 5.00 10.18 26.47
N ALA A 391 4.55 9.48 27.51
CA ALA A 391 5.12 8.19 27.89
C ALA A 391 4.96 7.12 26.80
N GLN A 392 3.82 7.08 26.09
CA GLN A 392 3.60 6.19 24.95
C GLN A 392 4.53 6.53 23.78
N LEU A 393 4.65 7.81 23.41
CA LEU A 393 5.53 8.29 22.35
C LEU A 393 7.00 8.00 22.68
N VAL A 394 7.43 8.33 23.90
CA VAL A 394 8.79 8.04 24.39
C VAL A 394 9.04 6.54 24.41
N GLY A 395 8.06 5.73 24.82
CA GLY A 395 8.14 4.28 24.79
C GLY A 395 8.30 3.71 23.37
N GLU A 396 7.54 4.22 22.41
CA GLU A 396 7.71 3.85 21.00
C GLU A 396 9.06 4.28 20.45
N HIS A 397 9.50 5.50 20.75
CA HIS A 397 10.80 6.03 20.31
C HIS A 397 11.96 5.24 20.91
N ALA A 398 11.89 4.91 22.22
CA ALA A 398 12.87 4.08 22.90
C ALA A 398 12.92 2.66 22.30
N ARG A 399 11.76 2.10 21.93
CA ARG A 399 11.70 0.80 21.25
C ARG A 399 12.39 0.84 19.88
N ILE A 400 12.10 1.87 19.07
CA ILE A 400 12.72 2.07 17.76
C ILE A 400 14.24 2.21 17.91
N HIS A 401 14.71 3.02 18.85
CA HIS A 401 16.14 3.17 19.11
C HIS A 401 16.80 1.88 19.58
N SER A 402 16.18 1.14 20.50
CA SER A 402 16.70 -0.14 21.00
C SER A 402 16.82 -1.17 19.87
N GLU A 403 15.84 -1.24 18.98
CA GLU A 403 15.90 -2.09 17.80
C GLU A 403 17.00 -1.66 16.82
N ALA A 404 17.20 -0.36 16.64
CA ALA A 404 18.23 0.17 15.74
C ALA A 404 19.63 -0.13 16.28
N GLN A 405 19.83 -0.01 17.60
CA GLN A 405 21.05 -0.41 18.29
C GLN A 405 21.29 -1.92 18.19
N ALA A 406 20.27 -2.76 18.41
CA ALA A 406 20.40 -4.21 18.25
C ALA A 406 20.76 -4.59 16.79
N ASN A 407 20.24 -3.83 15.82
CA ASN A 407 20.57 -4.01 14.41
C ASN A 407 22.02 -3.66 14.10
N LEU A 408 22.54 -2.56 14.67
CA LEU A 408 23.94 -2.16 14.55
C LEU A 408 24.87 -3.16 15.24
N ASP A 409 24.55 -3.60 16.46
CA ASP A 409 25.35 -4.60 17.19
C ASP A 409 25.45 -5.92 16.40
N TRP A 410 24.34 -6.38 15.83
CA TRP A 410 24.35 -7.54 14.93
C TRP A 410 25.22 -7.29 13.69
N GLN A 411 25.11 -6.12 13.05
CA GLN A 411 25.90 -5.80 11.86
C GLN A 411 27.39 -5.82 12.18
N THR A 412 27.80 -5.17 13.26
CA THR A 412 29.18 -5.13 13.75
C THR A 412 29.72 -6.53 14.04
N LYS A 413 28.93 -7.40 14.71
CA LYS A 413 29.34 -8.79 14.97
C LYS A 413 29.58 -9.57 13.69
N VAL A 414 28.66 -9.47 12.72
CA VAL A 414 28.84 -10.14 11.41
C VAL A 414 30.02 -9.53 10.65
N ASP A 415 30.25 -8.22 10.75
CA ASP A 415 31.38 -7.54 10.10
C ASP A 415 32.71 -8.09 10.60
N ILE A 416 32.84 -8.29 11.92
CA ILE A 416 34.04 -8.89 12.52
C ILE A 416 34.28 -10.29 11.95
N TRP A 417 33.25 -11.14 11.89
CA TRP A 417 33.36 -12.50 11.39
C TRP A 417 33.62 -12.59 9.87
N VAL A 418 33.17 -11.61 9.09
CA VAL A 418 33.43 -11.53 7.64
C VAL A 418 34.81 -10.93 7.36
N ALA A 419 35.23 -9.93 8.14
CA ALA A 419 36.52 -9.27 7.99
C ALA A 419 37.69 -10.21 8.31
N LEU A 420 37.55 -11.09 9.31
CA LEU A 420 38.61 -12.03 9.73
C LEU A 420 39.16 -12.91 8.59
N PRO A 421 38.35 -13.67 7.83
CA PRO A 421 38.86 -14.45 6.70
C PRO A 421 39.40 -13.58 5.56
N LEU A 422 38.84 -12.38 5.34
CA LEU A 422 39.32 -11.44 4.32
C LEU A 422 40.71 -10.87 4.66
N THR A 423 40.96 -10.53 5.92
CA THR A 423 42.26 -10.04 6.37
C THR A 423 43.32 -11.14 6.34
N ILE A 424 42.95 -12.38 6.67
CA ILE A 424 43.84 -13.54 6.52
C ILE A 424 44.17 -13.78 5.04
N ALA A 425 43.17 -13.71 4.14
CA ALA A 425 43.40 -13.86 2.70
C ALA A 425 44.35 -12.79 2.15
N LEU A 426 44.20 -11.53 2.60
CA LEU A 426 45.09 -10.43 2.25
C LEU A 426 46.52 -10.67 2.79
N ALA A 427 46.66 -11.14 4.04
CA ALA A 427 47.96 -11.44 4.63
C ALA A 427 48.68 -12.59 3.90
N VAL A 428 47.95 -13.63 3.48
CA VAL A 428 48.49 -14.73 2.66
C VAL A 428 48.96 -14.22 1.30
N SER A 429 48.17 -13.35 0.67
CA SER A 429 48.53 -12.69 -0.59
C SER A 429 49.85 -11.90 -0.46
N MET A 430 50.01 -11.12 0.61
CA MET A 430 51.24 -10.38 0.88
C MET A 430 52.43 -11.32 1.21
N GLY A 431 52.18 -12.39 1.96
CA GLY A 431 53.19 -13.39 2.32
C GLY A 431 53.74 -14.12 1.10
N GLU A 432 52.91 -14.42 0.11
CA GLU A 432 53.37 -15.01 -1.15
C GLU A 432 54.29 -14.04 -1.91
N GLY A 433 53.94 -12.76 -1.99
CA GLY A 433 54.80 -11.75 -2.62
C GLY A 433 56.18 -11.69 -1.96
N LEU A 434 56.24 -11.79 -0.64
CA LEU A 434 57.49 -11.82 0.12
C LEU A 434 58.32 -13.11 -0.13
N LEU A 435 57.66 -14.26 -0.27
CA LEU A 435 58.32 -15.57 -0.41
C LEU A 435 58.75 -15.88 -1.85
N THR A 436 58.01 -15.40 -2.84
CA THR A 436 58.21 -15.72 -4.27
C THR A 436 58.77 -14.55 -5.08
N ASP A 437 58.96 -13.38 -4.45
CA ASP A 437 59.35 -12.11 -5.06
C ASP A 437 58.43 -11.67 -6.22
N ASN A 438 57.19 -12.14 -6.20
CA ASN A 438 56.17 -11.85 -7.20
C ASN A 438 55.12 -10.90 -6.61
N TRP A 439 55.49 -9.63 -6.50
CA TRP A 439 54.64 -8.61 -5.88
C TRP A 439 53.40 -8.29 -6.72
N GLY A 440 53.43 -8.51 -8.03
CA GLY A 440 52.29 -8.30 -8.91
C GLY A 440 51.15 -9.29 -8.67
N THR A 441 51.44 -10.58 -8.47
CA THR A 441 50.40 -11.57 -8.11
C THR A 441 49.83 -11.29 -6.73
N ALA A 442 50.66 -10.89 -5.77
CA ALA A 442 50.24 -10.45 -4.45
C ALA A 442 49.30 -9.22 -4.49
N ALA A 443 49.58 -8.24 -5.36
CA ALA A 443 48.72 -7.07 -5.56
C ALA A 443 47.39 -7.43 -6.24
N ALA A 444 47.43 -8.34 -7.22
CA ALA A 444 46.26 -8.84 -7.92
C ALA A 444 45.29 -9.59 -6.99
N LEU A 445 45.80 -10.56 -6.22
CA LEU A 445 45.03 -11.33 -5.25
C LEU A 445 44.49 -10.44 -4.12
N GLY A 446 45.26 -9.45 -3.66
CA GLY A 446 44.81 -8.45 -2.70
C GLY A 446 43.65 -7.60 -3.23
N THR A 447 43.71 -7.20 -4.50
CA THR A 447 42.63 -6.44 -5.16
C THR A 447 41.33 -7.25 -5.27
N VAL A 448 41.45 -8.55 -5.56
CA VAL A 448 40.32 -9.48 -5.56
C VAL A 448 39.70 -9.56 -4.14
N CYS A 449 40.52 -9.68 -3.09
CA CYS A 449 40.04 -9.71 -1.70
C CYS A 449 39.27 -8.45 -1.31
N VAL A 450 39.81 -7.25 -1.61
CA VAL A 450 39.16 -5.97 -1.28
C VAL A 450 37.84 -5.80 -2.05
N THR A 451 37.82 -6.18 -3.33
CA THR A 451 36.62 -6.09 -4.17
C THR A 451 35.51 -7.00 -3.65
N ILE A 452 35.85 -8.24 -3.27
CA ILE A 452 34.89 -9.17 -2.66
C ILE A 452 34.41 -8.65 -1.30
N GLY A 453 35.32 -8.11 -0.48
CA GLY A 453 34.97 -7.51 0.80
C GLY A 453 33.91 -6.41 0.66
N SER A 454 34.10 -5.48 -0.28
CA SER A 454 33.12 -4.41 -0.54
C SER A 454 31.78 -4.95 -1.06
N CYS A 455 31.80 -6.00 -1.88
CA CYS A 455 30.62 -6.72 -2.35
C CYS A 455 29.82 -7.37 -1.20
N LEU A 456 30.50 -8.02 -0.25
CA LEU A 456 29.87 -8.66 0.92
C LEU A 456 29.25 -7.62 1.86
N ILE A 457 29.94 -6.49 2.07
CA ILE A 457 29.41 -5.36 2.84
C ILE A 457 28.15 -4.81 2.16
N SER A 458 28.20 -4.55 0.84
CA SER A 458 27.04 -4.06 0.09
C SER A 458 25.86 -5.04 0.14
N THR A 459 26.13 -6.35 -0.01
CA THR A 459 25.08 -7.37 0.06
C THR A 459 24.36 -7.31 1.39
N ARG A 460 25.10 -7.21 2.49
CA ARG A 460 24.50 -7.18 3.83
C ARG A 460 23.75 -5.88 4.12
N ARG A 461 24.30 -4.75 3.67
CA ARG A 461 23.67 -3.42 3.80
C ARG A 461 22.34 -3.36 3.07
N ASN A 462 22.28 -3.96 1.88
CA ASN A 462 21.15 -3.83 0.97
C ASN A 462 20.18 -5.03 1.05
N PHE A 463 20.54 -6.11 1.74
CA PHE A 463 19.67 -7.28 1.94
C PHE A 463 18.26 -6.95 2.46
N PRO A 464 18.06 -6.00 3.40
CA PRO A 464 16.72 -5.60 3.84
C PRO A 464 15.81 -5.13 2.70
N ALA A 465 16.37 -4.49 1.66
CA ALA A 465 15.61 -3.94 0.53
C ALA A 465 14.84 -5.01 -0.26
N VAL A 466 15.34 -6.26 -0.30
CA VAL A 466 14.65 -7.39 -0.94
C VAL A 466 13.32 -7.71 -0.25
N ASN A 467 13.30 -7.63 1.08
CA ASN A 467 12.10 -7.92 1.85
C ASN A 467 11.11 -6.76 1.82
N ASP A 468 11.62 -5.53 1.84
CA ASP A 468 10.79 -4.34 1.65
C ASP A 468 10.14 -4.34 0.26
N LEU A 469 10.90 -4.74 -0.77
CA LEU A 469 10.37 -4.94 -2.12
C LEU A 469 9.22 -5.94 -2.12
N MET A 470 9.39 -7.10 -1.48
CA MET A 470 8.31 -8.09 -1.37
C MET A 470 7.05 -7.54 -0.68
N GLY A 471 7.22 -6.69 0.35
CA GLY A 471 6.11 -6.02 1.02
C GLY A 471 5.43 -4.93 0.18
N LEU A 472 6.20 -4.19 -0.63
CA LEU A 472 5.64 -3.23 -1.59
C LEU A 472 4.92 -3.92 -2.75
N LEU A 473 5.49 -5.04 -3.21
CA LEU A 473 4.95 -5.86 -4.29
C LEU A 473 3.58 -6.42 -3.94
N SER A 474 3.41 -6.96 -2.72
CA SER A 474 2.10 -7.44 -2.26
C SER A 474 1.07 -6.29 -2.21
N ARG A 475 1.45 -5.12 -1.72
CA ARG A 475 0.58 -3.93 -1.68
C ARG A 475 0.18 -3.44 -3.07
N LEU A 476 1.12 -3.35 -4.01
CA LEU A 476 0.81 -2.99 -5.40
C LEU A 476 -0.08 -4.02 -6.09
N HIS A 477 0.08 -5.30 -5.73
CA HIS A 477 -0.75 -6.36 -6.24
C HIS A 477 -2.20 -6.24 -5.74
N ASP A 478 -2.40 -5.94 -4.46
CA ASP A 478 -3.73 -5.68 -3.89
C ASP A 478 -4.44 -4.52 -4.62
N LEU A 479 -3.70 -3.44 -4.94
CA LEU A 479 -4.22 -2.31 -5.74
C LEU A 479 -4.55 -2.68 -7.18
N ARG A 480 -3.95 -3.74 -7.72
CA ARG A 480 -4.15 -4.18 -9.10
C ARG A 480 -5.42 -5.00 -9.26
N GLN A 481 -5.72 -5.85 -8.29
CA GLN A 481 -6.91 -6.72 -8.33
C GLN A 481 -8.22 -5.93 -8.21
N THR A 482 -8.23 -4.80 -7.49
CA THR A 482 -9.41 -3.93 -7.35
C THR A 482 -9.79 -3.18 -8.61
N GLY A 483 -8.84 -2.95 -9.53
CA GLY A 483 -9.13 -2.38 -10.85
C GLY A 483 -9.72 -3.38 -11.84
N GLY A 484 -10.02 -4.61 -11.42
CA GLY A 484 -10.61 -5.65 -12.25
C GLY A 484 -11.95 -5.20 -12.85
N ASN A 485 -12.02 -5.27 -14.18
CA ASN A 485 -13.16 -4.90 -15.02
C ASN A 485 -14.51 -5.25 -14.35
N LEU A 486 -15.20 -4.22 -13.85
CA LEU A 486 -16.65 -4.25 -13.76
C LEU A 486 -17.16 -4.41 -15.19
N ALA A 487 -17.37 -5.66 -15.59
CA ALA A 487 -18.05 -5.98 -16.84
C ALA A 487 -19.48 -5.44 -16.70
N VAL A 488 -19.68 -4.25 -17.26
CA VAL A 488 -20.99 -3.62 -17.40
C VAL A 488 -21.80 -4.56 -18.29
N SER A 489 -22.73 -5.29 -17.67
CA SER A 489 -23.79 -5.97 -18.42
C SER A 489 -24.69 -4.88 -18.98
N GLU A 490 -24.55 -4.60 -20.29
CA GLU A 490 -25.44 -3.73 -21.03
C GLU A 490 -26.80 -4.43 -21.20
N GLU A 491 -27.69 -4.29 -20.23
CA GLU A 491 -29.11 -4.53 -20.46
C GLU A 491 -29.85 -3.20 -20.30
N ARG A 492 -30.06 -2.53 -21.45
CA ARG A 492 -30.75 -1.24 -21.55
C ARG A 492 -32.25 -1.46 -21.41
N GLN A 493 -32.83 -0.97 -20.32
CA GLN A 493 -34.23 -0.53 -20.29
C GLN A 493 -34.25 0.99 -20.13
N GLU A 494 -34.71 1.67 -21.18
CA GLU A 494 -34.82 3.12 -21.26
C GLU A 494 -35.88 3.66 -20.29
N THR A 495 -35.47 3.92 -19.04
CA THR A 495 -36.30 4.61 -18.06
C THR A 495 -35.72 6.00 -17.81
N TYR A 496 -35.92 6.94 -18.73
CA TYR A 496 -35.33 8.28 -18.61
C TYR A 496 -35.86 9.03 -17.37
N GLY A 497 -34.95 9.48 -16.49
CA GLY A 497 -35.24 10.49 -15.48
C GLY A 497 -35.89 10.03 -14.17
N ILE A 498 -35.96 8.71 -13.92
CA ILE A 498 -36.47 8.14 -12.65
C ILE A 498 -35.29 7.66 -11.80
N LEU A 499 -35.29 8.00 -10.51
CA LEU A 499 -34.42 7.40 -9.49
C LEU A 499 -35.16 6.22 -8.86
N ARG A 500 -34.63 5.01 -9.00
CA ARG A 500 -35.19 3.79 -8.42
C ARG A 500 -34.26 3.28 -7.33
N ILE A 501 -34.81 3.06 -6.13
CA ILE A 501 -34.13 2.53 -4.96
C ILE A 501 -34.77 1.18 -4.66
N GLU A 502 -34.04 0.10 -4.89
CA GLU A 502 -34.44 -1.26 -4.53
C GLU A 502 -33.52 -1.72 -3.40
N LEU A 503 -34.06 -1.78 -2.18
CA LEU A 503 -33.38 -2.33 -1.01
C LEU A 503 -34.20 -3.52 -0.50
N SER A 504 -33.62 -4.38 0.34
CA SER A 504 -34.15 -5.69 0.75
C SER A 504 -35.66 -5.78 1.04
N GLN A 505 -36.30 -4.69 1.50
CA GLN A 505 -37.75 -4.61 1.74
C GLN A 505 -38.40 -3.31 1.23
N THR A 506 -37.76 -2.56 0.33
CA THR A 506 -38.27 -1.25 -0.12
C THR A 506 -37.94 -1.01 -1.58
N ASP A 507 -38.99 -0.93 -2.40
CA ASP A 507 -38.92 -0.49 -3.79
C ASP A 507 -39.54 0.89 -3.91
N LEU A 508 -38.71 1.90 -4.18
CA LEU A 508 -39.14 3.29 -4.32
C LEU A 508 -38.72 3.85 -5.67
N SER A 509 -39.66 4.51 -6.36
CA SER A 509 -39.39 5.24 -7.60
C SER A 509 -39.70 6.72 -7.44
N LEU A 510 -38.71 7.58 -7.65
CA LEU A 510 -38.80 9.03 -7.52
C LEU A 510 -38.61 9.72 -8.86
N ARG A 511 -39.41 10.75 -9.10
CA ARG A 511 -39.42 11.60 -10.30
C ARG A 511 -39.01 13.02 -9.94
N ARG A 512 -38.62 13.80 -10.96
CA ARG A 512 -38.31 15.22 -10.80
C ARG A 512 -39.49 15.94 -10.12
N GLY A 513 -39.22 16.71 -9.08
CA GLY A 513 -40.27 17.29 -8.24
C GLY A 513 -40.43 16.59 -6.90
N ASP A 514 -40.01 15.32 -6.81
CA ASP A 514 -40.22 14.52 -5.61
C ASP A 514 -39.18 14.80 -4.53
N LEU A 515 -39.66 14.73 -3.29
CA LEU A 515 -38.90 14.92 -2.08
C LEU A 515 -38.89 13.63 -1.27
N LEU A 516 -37.72 13.02 -1.13
CA LEU A 516 -37.47 11.89 -0.23
C LEU A 516 -36.84 12.40 1.06
N LYS A 517 -37.42 12.03 2.21
CA LYS A 517 -36.82 12.26 3.53
C LYS A 517 -36.29 10.96 4.12
N LEU A 518 -35.07 10.99 4.65
CA LEU A 518 -34.45 9.90 5.40
C LEU A 518 -34.42 10.26 6.90
N THR A 519 -35.15 9.50 7.71
CA THR A 519 -35.26 9.71 9.17
C THR A 519 -34.80 8.48 9.96
N GLY A 520 -34.42 8.70 11.22
CA GLY A 520 -33.97 7.66 12.15
C GLY A 520 -32.99 8.21 13.19
N PRO A 521 -32.68 7.44 14.25
CA PRO A 521 -31.75 7.87 15.30
C PRO A 521 -30.31 8.05 14.78
N SER A 522 -29.47 8.79 15.50
CA SER A 522 -28.05 8.91 15.17
C SER A 522 -27.38 7.53 15.09
N GLY A 523 -26.51 7.33 14.10
CA GLY A 523 -25.85 6.03 13.86
C GLY A 523 -26.70 4.98 13.11
N SER A 524 -27.95 5.26 12.75
CA SER A 524 -28.83 4.31 12.03
C SER A 524 -28.46 4.06 10.56
N GLY A 525 -27.32 4.58 10.06
CA GLY A 525 -26.87 4.38 8.68
C GLY A 525 -27.43 5.37 7.64
N LYS A 526 -28.07 6.47 8.04
CA LYS A 526 -28.64 7.47 7.11
C LYS A 526 -27.62 8.05 6.11
N THR A 527 -26.47 8.51 6.61
CA THR A 527 -25.34 9.01 5.80
C THR A 527 -24.82 7.94 4.85
N ARG A 528 -24.84 6.67 5.27
CA ARG A 528 -24.44 5.53 4.44
C ARG A 528 -25.39 5.37 3.25
N LEU A 529 -26.70 5.41 3.49
CA LEU A 529 -27.71 5.34 2.44
C LEU A 529 -27.61 6.54 1.48
N ALA A 530 -27.34 7.76 1.99
CA ALA A 530 -27.08 8.92 1.15
C ALA A 530 -25.88 8.72 0.21
N ARG A 531 -24.78 8.14 0.71
CA ARG A 531 -23.60 7.80 -0.09
C ARG A 531 -23.90 6.69 -1.11
N GLN A 532 -24.72 5.70 -0.77
CA GLN A 532 -25.19 4.68 -1.71
C GLN A 532 -26.04 5.26 -2.83
N ILE A 533 -26.98 6.17 -2.51
CA ILE A 533 -27.79 6.88 -3.52
C ILE A 533 -26.88 7.66 -4.47
N ALA A 534 -25.83 8.30 -3.95
CA ALA A 534 -24.84 9.02 -4.75
C ALA A 534 -23.83 8.12 -5.51
N GLY A 535 -23.88 6.80 -5.33
CA GLY A 535 -22.94 5.85 -5.93
C GLY A 535 -21.53 5.88 -5.33
N LEU A 536 -21.37 6.49 -4.15
CA LEU A 536 -20.10 6.58 -3.41
C LEU A 536 -19.84 5.35 -2.53
N GLU A 537 -20.86 4.60 -2.17
CA GLU A 537 -20.76 3.31 -1.47
C GLU A 537 -21.56 2.25 -2.21
N PRO A 538 -21.09 0.99 -2.27
CA PRO A 538 -21.82 -0.05 -2.97
C PRO A 538 -23.05 -0.53 -2.19
N CYS A 539 -24.08 -0.96 -2.93
CA CYS A 539 -25.22 -1.68 -2.36
C CYS A 539 -24.89 -3.17 -2.22
N LEU A 540 -24.82 -3.69 -0.98
CA LEU A 540 -24.56 -5.12 -0.74
C LEU A 540 -25.75 -6.02 -1.14
N ARG A 541 -26.97 -5.48 -1.11
CA ARG A 541 -28.21 -6.14 -1.50
C ARG A 541 -29.15 -5.12 -2.14
N GLY A 542 -29.76 -5.49 -3.25
CA GLY A 542 -30.58 -4.58 -4.06
C GLY A 542 -29.76 -3.70 -5.02
N ALA A 543 -30.38 -2.70 -5.61
CA ALA A 543 -29.75 -1.80 -6.57
C ALA A 543 -30.35 -0.39 -6.51
N ILE A 544 -29.51 0.62 -6.73
CA ILE A 544 -29.95 2.01 -6.90
C ILE A 544 -29.59 2.44 -8.32
N THR A 545 -30.60 2.83 -9.08
CA THR A 545 -30.44 3.22 -10.49
C THR A 545 -31.06 4.58 -10.74
N TYR A 546 -30.41 5.38 -11.59
CA TYR A 546 -30.97 6.58 -12.17
C TYR A 546 -30.97 6.46 -13.69
N GLY A 547 -32.12 6.68 -14.33
CA GLY A 547 -32.17 6.57 -15.78
C GLY A 547 -32.01 5.14 -16.31
N GLY A 548 -32.23 4.11 -15.46
CA GLY A 548 -31.87 2.72 -15.74
C GLY A 548 -30.38 2.38 -15.60
N THR A 549 -29.52 3.35 -15.26
CA THR A 549 -28.08 3.12 -15.01
C THR A 549 -27.81 3.12 -13.51
N ALA A 550 -26.98 2.18 -13.02
CA ALA A 550 -26.59 2.17 -11.62
C ALA A 550 -25.89 3.47 -11.21
N THR A 551 -26.24 4.01 -10.04
CA THR A 551 -25.65 5.27 -9.55
C THR A 551 -24.15 5.15 -9.32
N GLU A 552 -23.66 3.97 -8.93
CA GLU A 552 -22.23 3.63 -8.85
C GLU A 552 -21.51 3.84 -10.19
N THR A 553 -22.12 3.38 -11.29
CA THR A 553 -21.57 3.54 -12.64
C THR A 553 -21.58 5.00 -13.07
N LEU A 554 -22.66 5.72 -12.80
CA LEU A 554 -22.73 7.16 -13.08
C LEU A 554 -21.65 7.94 -12.32
N CYS A 555 -21.47 7.63 -11.04
CA CYS A 555 -20.45 8.24 -10.19
C CYS A 555 -19.03 7.95 -10.72
N HIS A 556 -18.74 6.70 -11.07
CA HIS A 556 -17.46 6.29 -11.66
C HIS A 556 -17.18 6.99 -13.01
N GLN A 557 -18.21 7.27 -13.82
CA GLN A 557 -18.06 8.01 -15.07
C GLN A 557 -17.85 9.52 -14.86
N GLY A 558 -17.88 10.00 -13.61
CA GLY A 558 -17.83 11.43 -13.30
C GLY A 558 -19.10 12.18 -13.69
N SER A 559 -20.23 11.47 -13.80
CA SER A 559 -21.52 12.07 -14.15
C SER A 559 -21.99 13.00 -13.03
N SER A 560 -22.39 14.23 -13.38
CA SER A 560 -22.99 15.15 -12.43
C SER A 560 -24.48 14.91 -12.19
N GLN A 561 -25.07 13.86 -12.75
CA GLN A 561 -26.52 13.62 -12.67
C GLN A 561 -27.02 13.40 -11.24
N VAL A 562 -26.20 12.78 -10.38
CA VAL A 562 -26.50 12.57 -8.96
C VAL A 562 -25.36 13.17 -8.14
N MET A 563 -25.67 14.09 -7.23
CA MET A 563 -24.66 14.76 -6.40
C MET A 563 -25.03 14.71 -4.92
N LEU A 564 -24.03 14.40 -4.09
CA LEU A 564 -24.10 14.48 -2.64
C LEU A 564 -23.48 15.78 -2.13
N VAL A 565 -24.19 16.48 -1.26
CA VAL A 565 -23.65 17.49 -0.38
C VAL A 565 -23.48 16.85 0.99
N ASP A 566 -22.24 16.42 1.29
CA ASP A 566 -21.90 15.72 2.53
C ASP A 566 -21.95 16.69 3.73
N GLN A 567 -22.10 16.13 4.93
CA GLN A 567 -22.12 16.88 6.18
C GLN A 567 -20.79 17.61 6.44
N GLN A 568 -19.67 17.01 6.00
CA GLN A 568 -18.33 17.60 6.05
C GLN A 568 -17.99 18.31 4.73
N VAL A 569 -17.89 19.63 4.78
CA VAL A 569 -17.55 20.45 3.62
C VAL A 569 -16.04 20.49 3.42
N VAL A 570 -15.56 20.02 2.27
CA VAL A 570 -14.15 20.14 1.88
C VAL A 570 -13.89 21.52 1.26
N LEU A 571 -12.87 22.20 1.75
CA LEU A 571 -12.38 23.48 1.24
C LEU A 571 -10.90 23.37 0.87
N ILE A 572 -10.50 24.19 -0.09
CA ILE A 572 -9.09 24.44 -0.40
C ILE A 572 -8.72 25.87 0.00
N SER A 573 -7.46 26.08 0.40
CA SER A 573 -6.95 27.41 0.72
C SER A 573 -6.77 28.24 -0.56
N ALA A 574 -7.87 28.86 -1.00
CA ALA A 574 -8.02 29.53 -2.28
C ALA A 574 -9.22 30.49 -2.24
N SER A 575 -9.46 31.23 -3.33
CA SER A 575 -10.63 32.12 -3.42
C SER A 575 -11.96 31.35 -3.36
N VAL A 576 -13.06 32.05 -3.04
CA VAL A 576 -14.43 31.51 -3.15
C VAL A 576 -14.68 30.98 -4.58
N ALA A 577 -14.22 31.70 -5.59
CA ALA A 577 -14.37 31.31 -6.99
C ALA A 577 -13.66 29.99 -7.32
N GLU A 578 -12.44 29.81 -6.83
CA GLU A 578 -11.68 28.56 -7.01
C GLU A 578 -12.30 27.40 -6.23
N ASN A 579 -12.79 27.65 -5.02
CA ASN A 579 -13.52 26.66 -4.24
C ASN A 579 -14.83 26.22 -4.91
N LEU A 580 -15.55 27.13 -5.60
CA LEU A 580 -16.74 26.79 -6.39
C LEU A 580 -16.40 25.99 -7.65
N ARG A 581 -15.25 26.29 -8.27
CA ARG A 581 -14.72 25.59 -9.46
C ARG A 581 -13.98 24.29 -9.12
N LEU A 582 -13.96 23.88 -7.85
CA LEU A 582 -13.24 22.67 -7.44
C LEU A 582 -13.72 21.46 -8.25
N GLY A 583 -12.79 20.83 -8.98
CA GLY A 583 -13.05 19.69 -9.87
C GLY A 583 -13.52 20.05 -11.28
N GLU A 584 -13.78 21.32 -11.61
CA GLU A 584 -14.15 21.76 -12.96
C GLU A 584 -13.96 23.28 -13.17
N ALA A 585 -12.89 23.66 -13.89
CA ALA A 585 -12.50 25.07 -14.05
C ALA A 585 -13.32 25.87 -15.08
N ARG A 586 -14.14 25.21 -15.90
CA ARG A 586 -14.81 25.82 -17.08
C ARG A 586 -15.92 26.82 -16.76
N PHE A 587 -16.35 26.94 -15.49
CA PHE A 587 -17.49 27.78 -15.14
C PHE A 587 -17.14 29.28 -15.17
N GLU A 588 -17.87 30.04 -15.96
CA GLU A 588 -17.76 31.50 -16.02
C GLU A 588 -18.19 32.17 -14.71
N ARG A 589 -17.66 33.37 -14.42
CA ARG A 589 -18.00 34.13 -13.20
C ARG A 589 -19.51 34.36 -13.05
N ALA A 590 -20.21 34.65 -14.14
CA ALA A 590 -21.67 34.83 -14.13
C ALA A 590 -22.43 33.58 -13.65
N ALA A 591 -21.92 32.37 -13.92
CA ALA A 591 -22.52 31.15 -13.41
C ALA A 591 -22.31 31.01 -11.89
N LEU A 592 -21.12 31.40 -11.40
CA LEU A 592 -20.82 31.40 -9.97
C LEU A 592 -21.76 32.34 -9.21
N ASP A 593 -21.93 33.56 -9.70
CA ASP A 593 -22.83 34.55 -9.10
C ASP A 593 -24.28 34.06 -9.04
N ARG A 594 -24.79 33.50 -10.15
CA ARG A 594 -26.16 32.95 -10.21
C ARG A 594 -26.40 31.88 -9.14
N VAL A 595 -25.42 31.02 -8.91
CA VAL A 595 -25.58 29.93 -7.95
C VAL A 595 -25.40 30.45 -6.50
N LEU A 596 -24.52 31.42 -6.26
CA LEU A 596 -24.42 32.11 -4.97
C LEU A 596 -25.71 32.87 -4.63
N ASP A 597 -26.39 33.46 -5.61
CA ASP A 597 -27.70 34.07 -5.45
C ASP A 597 -28.78 33.02 -5.13
N LEU A 598 -28.75 31.87 -5.80
CA LEU A 598 -29.71 30.78 -5.59
C LEU A 598 -29.69 30.26 -4.15
N VAL A 599 -28.50 30.15 -3.54
CA VAL A 599 -28.32 29.75 -2.14
C VAL A 599 -28.33 30.93 -1.16
N GLU A 600 -28.67 32.14 -1.60
CA GLU A 600 -28.71 33.37 -0.79
C GLU A 600 -27.38 33.71 -0.08
N LEU A 601 -26.23 33.33 -0.64
CA LEU A 601 -24.91 33.57 -0.04
C LEU A 601 -24.21 34.81 -0.61
N LYS A 602 -24.58 35.26 -1.81
CA LYS A 602 -23.92 36.36 -2.51
C LYS A 602 -23.88 37.67 -1.70
N ARG A 603 -25.02 38.10 -1.16
CA ARG A 603 -25.14 39.34 -0.36
C ARG A 603 -24.28 39.35 0.90
N GLU A 604 -23.96 38.17 1.44
CA GLU A 604 -23.09 38.02 2.62
C GLU A 604 -21.60 38.04 2.25
N LEU A 605 -21.26 37.60 1.04
CA LEU A 605 -19.88 37.54 0.56
C LEU A 605 -19.42 38.82 -0.15
N ASP A 606 -20.30 39.49 -0.90
CA ASP A 606 -19.98 40.69 -1.67
C ASP A 606 -19.25 41.77 -0.84
N PRO A 607 -19.69 42.12 0.40
CA PRO A 607 -19.00 43.11 1.23
C PRO A 607 -17.58 42.70 1.66
N ARG A 608 -17.25 41.41 1.54
CA ARG A 608 -16.00 40.80 1.98
C ARG A 608 -15.07 40.47 0.82
N GLY A 609 -15.39 40.90 -0.39
CA GLY A 609 -14.64 40.59 -1.62
C GLY A 609 -15.29 39.53 -2.51
N GLY A 610 -16.50 39.06 -2.17
CA GLY A 610 -17.33 38.22 -3.04
C GLY A 610 -16.63 36.95 -3.50
N LEU A 611 -16.53 36.78 -4.82
CA LEU A 611 -15.85 35.67 -5.48
C LEU A 611 -14.34 35.62 -5.24
N ASP A 612 -13.70 36.78 -4.99
CA ASP A 612 -12.26 36.89 -4.84
C ASP A 612 -11.82 36.82 -3.35
N LEU A 613 -12.77 36.66 -2.42
CA LEU A 613 -12.50 36.42 -1.01
C LEU A 613 -11.65 35.15 -0.83
N MET A 614 -10.48 35.29 -0.22
CA MET A 614 -9.59 34.18 0.11
C MET A 614 -10.12 33.39 1.31
N LEU A 615 -10.24 32.08 1.14
CA LEU A 615 -10.59 31.13 2.19
C LEU A 615 -9.34 30.34 2.59
N SER A 616 -9.23 30.01 3.88
CA SER A 616 -8.26 29.03 4.37
C SER A 616 -9.00 27.72 4.67
N ALA A 617 -8.41 26.59 4.29
CA ALA A 617 -8.93 25.27 4.61
C ALA A 617 -8.89 24.96 6.11
N GLU A 618 -7.91 25.50 6.83
CA GLU A 618 -7.71 25.25 8.27
C GLU A 618 -8.58 26.15 9.16
N ARG A 619 -8.75 27.40 8.74
CA ARG A 619 -9.55 28.40 9.46
C ARG A 619 -10.48 29.13 8.49
N PRO A 620 -11.56 28.47 8.05
CA PRO A 620 -12.50 29.13 7.16
C PRO A 620 -13.15 30.31 7.90
N MET A 621 -12.98 31.53 7.37
CA MET A 621 -13.61 32.75 7.91
C MET A 621 -15.13 32.81 7.64
N LEU A 622 -15.77 31.66 7.40
CA LEU A 622 -17.18 31.50 7.09
C LEU A 622 -17.86 30.69 8.20
N SER A 623 -19.10 31.04 8.53
CA SER A 623 -19.89 30.27 9.49
C SER A 623 -20.23 28.88 8.93
N GLY A 624 -20.56 27.92 9.80
CA GLY A 624 -20.93 26.56 9.37
C GLY A 624 -22.09 26.52 8.36
N GLY A 625 -23.08 27.40 8.52
CA GLY A 625 -24.19 27.56 7.56
C GLY A 625 -23.76 28.18 6.22
N GLN A 626 -22.82 29.14 6.23
CA GLN A 626 -22.23 29.69 5.00
C GLN A 626 -21.42 28.64 4.23
N LEU A 627 -20.64 27.81 4.94
CA LEU A 627 -19.87 26.73 4.35
C LEU A 627 -20.75 25.67 3.68
N ARG A 628 -21.84 25.26 4.33
CA ARG A 628 -22.80 24.31 3.76
C ARG A 628 -23.51 24.87 2.53
N ARG A 629 -23.88 26.15 2.54
CA ARG A 629 -24.42 26.84 1.35
C ARG A 629 -23.41 26.95 0.21
N LEU A 630 -22.13 27.18 0.52
CA LEU A 630 -21.06 27.17 -0.47
C LEU A 630 -20.88 25.77 -1.11
N ALA A 631 -20.96 24.70 -0.30
CA ALA A 631 -20.95 23.32 -0.79
C ALA A 631 -22.16 23.00 -1.67
N LEU A 632 -23.35 23.45 -1.26
CA LEU A 632 -24.56 23.33 -2.06
C LEU A 632 -24.44 24.08 -3.39
N ALA A 633 -23.90 25.31 -3.38
CA ALA A 633 -23.62 26.07 -4.58
C ALA A 633 -22.66 25.32 -5.51
N ARG A 634 -21.60 24.73 -4.98
CA ARG A 634 -20.65 23.90 -5.74
C ARG A 634 -21.33 22.70 -6.43
N ALA A 635 -22.31 22.08 -5.79
CA ALA A 635 -23.09 21.00 -6.39
C ALA A 635 -24.01 21.52 -7.51
N LEU A 636 -24.73 22.62 -7.26
CA LEU A 636 -25.70 23.20 -8.20
C LEU A 636 -25.06 23.71 -9.50
N LEU A 637 -23.79 24.15 -9.46
CA LEU A 637 -23.04 24.56 -10.65
C LEU A 637 -22.98 23.46 -11.73
N ARG A 638 -22.98 22.20 -11.33
CA ARG A 638 -22.91 21.05 -12.24
C ARG A 638 -24.27 20.59 -12.77
N GLN A 639 -25.33 21.32 -12.44
CA GLN A 639 -26.71 21.09 -12.87
C GLN A 639 -27.21 19.65 -12.63
N PRO A 640 -27.13 19.14 -11.37
CA PRO A 640 -27.53 17.79 -11.05
C PRO A 640 -29.02 17.54 -11.29
N ARG A 641 -29.40 16.28 -11.55
CA ARG A 641 -30.80 15.86 -11.64
C ARG A 641 -31.34 15.39 -10.29
N VAL A 642 -30.48 14.73 -9.51
CA VAL A 642 -30.72 14.28 -8.14
C VAL A 642 -29.74 14.98 -7.21
N ILE A 643 -30.24 15.57 -6.14
CA ILE A 643 -29.43 16.21 -5.09
C ILE A 643 -29.70 15.49 -3.78
N VAL A 644 -28.64 14.97 -3.16
CA VAL A 644 -28.67 14.36 -1.84
C VAL A 644 -28.04 15.35 -0.85
N LEU A 645 -28.81 15.80 0.14
CA LEU A 645 -28.36 16.73 1.18
C LEU A 645 -28.23 16.00 2.51
N ASP A 646 -26.99 15.79 2.97
CA ASP A 646 -26.72 15.14 4.25
C ASP A 646 -26.43 16.15 5.36
N GLY A 647 -27.42 16.39 6.22
CA GLY A 647 -27.35 17.38 7.29
C GLY A 647 -27.06 18.81 6.82
N THR A 648 -27.14 19.10 5.51
CA THR A 648 -26.75 20.40 4.94
C THR A 648 -27.64 21.53 5.46
N LEU A 649 -28.92 21.25 5.64
CA LEU A 649 -29.92 22.25 6.03
C LEU A 649 -30.04 22.43 7.55
N ASP A 650 -29.54 21.49 8.35
CA ASP A 650 -29.72 21.50 9.81
C ASP A 650 -29.05 22.69 10.53
N ALA A 651 -28.01 23.26 9.91
CA ALA A 651 -27.30 24.44 10.43
C ALA A 651 -27.80 25.77 9.84
N LEU A 652 -28.88 25.76 9.06
CA LEU A 652 -29.51 26.96 8.52
C LEU A 652 -30.71 27.36 9.38
N ASP A 653 -31.03 28.66 9.34
CA ASP A 653 -32.29 29.16 9.86
C ASP A 653 -33.47 28.48 9.13
N ALA A 654 -34.55 28.18 9.86
CA ALA A 654 -35.68 27.42 9.33
C ALA A 654 -36.28 28.06 8.07
N ARG A 655 -36.48 29.39 8.07
CA ARG A 655 -37.06 30.10 6.93
C ARG A 655 -36.15 30.10 5.71
N LEU A 656 -34.84 30.13 5.93
CA LEU A 656 -33.85 30.06 4.86
C LEU A 656 -33.80 28.66 4.24
N ALA A 657 -33.83 27.61 5.07
CA ALA A 657 -33.86 26.23 4.62
C ALA A 657 -35.10 25.94 3.76
N GLU A 658 -36.27 26.43 4.18
CA GLU A 658 -37.53 26.28 3.44
C GLU A 658 -37.48 26.90 2.05
N ARG A 659 -37.06 28.17 1.94
CA ARG A 659 -36.92 28.85 0.64
C ARG A 659 -35.97 28.13 -0.31
N ILE A 660 -34.87 27.59 0.21
CA ILE A 660 -33.92 26.81 -0.59
C ILE A 660 -34.57 25.51 -1.06
N VAL A 661 -35.26 24.77 -0.18
CA VAL A 661 -35.95 23.52 -0.53
C VAL A 661 -37.02 23.74 -1.59
N GLU A 662 -37.83 24.80 -1.47
CA GLU A 662 -38.84 25.17 -2.48
C GLU A 662 -38.20 25.38 -3.86
N ARG A 663 -37.18 26.25 -3.93
CA ARG A 663 -36.46 26.55 -5.19
C ARG A 663 -35.82 25.32 -5.83
N LEU A 664 -35.31 24.39 -5.02
CA LEU A 664 -34.65 23.18 -5.50
C LEU A 664 -35.64 22.09 -5.92
N SER A 665 -36.69 21.88 -5.13
CA SER A 665 -37.66 20.81 -5.35
C SER A 665 -38.42 20.97 -6.68
N GLU A 666 -38.63 22.19 -7.19
CA GLU A 666 -39.24 22.41 -8.51
C GLU A 666 -38.40 21.84 -9.67
N ARG A 667 -37.08 21.75 -9.50
CA ARG A 667 -36.14 21.49 -10.60
C ARG A 667 -35.41 20.18 -10.48
N HIS A 668 -35.37 19.58 -9.29
CA HIS A 668 -34.54 18.41 -8.98
C HIS A 668 -35.35 17.32 -8.28
N ILE A 669 -34.80 16.10 -8.24
CA ILE A 669 -35.17 15.09 -7.25
C ILE A 669 -34.36 15.41 -5.99
N LEU A 670 -35.03 15.63 -4.85
CA LEU A 670 -34.36 16.03 -3.62
C LEU A 670 -34.41 14.91 -2.58
N VAL A 671 -33.25 14.53 -2.06
CA VAL A 671 -33.13 13.58 -0.94
C VAL A 671 -32.59 14.33 0.26
N LEU A 672 -33.38 14.43 1.33
CA LEU A 672 -33.01 15.11 2.56
C LEU A 672 -32.68 14.09 3.64
N VAL A 673 -31.53 14.25 4.29
CA VAL A 673 -31.11 13.44 5.42
C VAL A 673 -30.99 14.31 6.66
N GLY A 674 -31.80 14.04 7.67
CA GLY A 674 -31.81 14.81 8.91
C GLY A 674 -33.13 14.73 9.68
N GLU A 675 -33.07 15.08 10.96
CA GLU A 675 -34.23 15.07 11.86
C GLU A 675 -35.09 16.33 11.70
N ARG A 676 -34.49 17.48 11.36
CA ARG A 676 -35.22 18.73 11.13
C ARG A 676 -35.89 18.69 9.76
N GLY A 677 -37.19 18.41 9.77
CA GLY A 677 -38.03 18.68 8.62
C GLY A 677 -38.16 20.19 8.45
N THR A 678 -37.88 20.69 7.25
CA THR A 678 -38.55 21.90 6.80
C THR A 678 -40.05 21.58 6.75
N GLU A 679 -40.85 22.24 7.58
CA GLU A 679 -42.31 22.07 7.61
C GLU A 679 -42.98 22.53 6.30
N ALA A 680 -42.26 23.29 5.46
CA ALA A 680 -42.74 23.86 4.20
C ALA A 680 -43.30 22.89 3.15
N ARG A 681 -42.88 21.62 3.08
CA ARG A 681 -43.38 20.69 2.05
C ARG A 681 -43.43 19.25 2.57
N GLN A 682 -44.60 18.62 2.49
CA GLN A 682 -44.74 17.20 2.82
C GLN A 682 -43.85 16.37 1.88
N PRO A 683 -43.01 15.47 2.43
CA PRO A 683 -42.16 14.62 1.60
C PRO A 683 -43.03 13.65 0.80
N THR A 684 -42.70 13.47 -0.48
CA THR A 684 -43.34 12.49 -1.36
C THR A 684 -43.15 11.06 -0.83
N ALA A 685 -42.01 10.80 -0.18
CA ALA A 685 -41.71 9.53 0.47
C ALA A 685 -40.85 9.75 1.73
N ASN A 686 -41.04 8.91 2.74
CA ASN A 686 -40.25 8.91 3.96
C ASN A 686 -39.71 7.51 4.25
N ILE A 687 -38.41 7.38 4.45
CA ILE A 687 -37.75 6.13 4.80
C ILE A 687 -37.25 6.24 6.25
N GLU A 688 -37.77 5.39 7.12
CA GLU A 688 -37.30 5.22 8.49
C GLU A 688 -36.26 4.09 8.55
N MET A 689 -35.00 4.43 8.84
CA MET A 689 -33.88 3.48 8.84
C MET A 689 -34.02 2.31 9.83
N GLY A 690 -34.94 2.39 10.80
CA GLY A 690 -35.20 1.28 11.73
C GLY A 690 -36.00 0.11 11.13
N LYS A 691 -36.51 0.25 9.90
CA LYS A 691 -37.37 -0.73 9.21
C LYS A 691 -36.73 -1.34 7.94
N LEU A 692 -35.50 -0.93 7.60
CA LEU A 692 -34.68 -1.42 6.47
C LEU A 692 -33.69 -2.47 6.94
#